data_AF-A0A452S254-F1
#
_entry.id   AF-A0A452S254-F1
#
_cell.length_a   1.000
_cell.length_b   1.000
_cell.length_c   1.000
_cell.angle_alpha   90.00
_cell.angle_beta   90.00
_cell.angle_gamma   90.00
#
_symmetry.space_group_name_H-M   'P 1'
#
loop_
_entity.id
_entity.type
_entity.pdbx_description
1 polymer ?
#
loop_
_entity_poly.entity_id
_entity_poly.type
_entity_poly.pdbx_seq_one_letter_code
_entity_poly.pdbx_strand_id
1 'polypeptide(L)'
;MKDLEKQQNQESLDQLEKEKKEFEQKLAKEQGSLREQLQVHIQTIGILVSEKTELQTALAHTQQAARQKAGESEDLASRLQSSRQRIGELERTLSAVSTQQKQVDRHNKDLTKERDALKLELYKNNKTNEDLKQQNSELEEKLRVLVNEKAGMQLRVEELQKKLEMSELLLQQFSSESKTPDSSQELQQALHERAQLETRMGQLRDTLKQLQLERDQYAENLKEENAIWQQRMKQMSEQMNKLREEKEHSANQARELEASVAELKSQIVVPPAPEPPAGPSEEEQRLQAEAEQLQKELEILAGQLQAQVKDNEGLSRLNQEQEQRLLELERAAECWGEQAEERKQILETMQNDRTTISRALSQNRELKEQLAELQNGFVRLSNENMEVTTALQSEQHVKQELAKKLGQLQEQLGKLKDTVELKSREAESLQQQRDQYVGHLQQYLVAYQQHVAAYQQLALDKEMLHKQVLLQTKLMDRLQHEDVQVKAEAEKARQELEETQGRLEAATQQNQQLQAQLSLMAVPGEGDELDSEEKDEEAARPKPSMPEGLESPEAMVAYFNSALASAEEERARLRQQLKEQKLRCRRLARLAAPGPPSPEEEAPAPGSGDGSVPGETHRTLQAAMDKLQNRFTGLMREKADLQERVEELEHRCIQLSGETDTIGEYIALYQSQRAVLKERHREKEEYINRLAQDKEEMKVKLLELQELVLRLVQRGEWQGKVLAPAQNPAGEPTAAPPAQELGDANGQGDLREVSLTDNDNAAPPQGEALQGPSALENPTAQQIIQLLREIQNPQKRPGLGNNPCIPFFYRADDNDEVKIMVV
;
A
#
# COMPACT_ATOMS: atom_id res chain seq x y z
N MET A 1 84.27 141.68 59.04
CA MET A 1 83.43 142.05 57.89
C MET A 1 83.77 141.11 56.74
N LYS A 2 84.35 141.56 55.62
CA LYS A 2 84.41 140.80 54.35
C LYS A 2 84.74 139.31 54.46
N ASP A 3 85.79 138.90 55.16
CA ASP A 3 86.18 137.48 55.22
C ASP A 3 85.22 136.64 56.08
N LEU A 4 84.61 137.25 57.10
CA LEU A 4 83.54 136.63 57.90
C LEU A 4 82.25 136.49 57.09
N GLU A 5 81.89 137.53 56.34
CA GLU A 5 80.75 137.51 55.39
C GLU A 5 80.98 136.46 54.30
N LYS A 6 82.22 136.32 53.82
CA LYS A 6 82.60 135.31 52.81
C LYS A 6 82.56 133.88 53.37
N GLN A 7 82.97 133.67 54.62
CA GLN A 7 82.85 132.37 55.28
C GLN A 7 81.38 132.02 55.55
N GLN A 8 80.55 132.95 56.06
CA GLN A 8 79.11 132.71 56.23
C GLN A 8 78.40 132.44 54.89
N ASN A 9 78.81 133.11 53.80
CA ASN A 9 78.30 132.84 52.46
C ASN A 9 78.74 131.45 51.94
N GLN A 10 79.94 130.97 52.28
CA GLN A 10 80.37 129.61 51.91
C GLN A 10 79.64 128.55 52.75
N GLU A 11 79.55 128.74 54.07
CA GLU A 11 78.84 127.82 54.96
C GLU A 11 77.34 127.73 54.62
N SER A 12 76.71 128.83 54.21
CA SER A 12 75.32 128.82 53.71
C SER A 12 75.19 128.23 52.29
N LEU A 13 76.18 128.37 51.41
CA LEU A 13 76.22 127.66 50.13
C LEU A 13 76.37 126.14 50.32
N ASP A 14 77.29 125.70 51.18
CA ASP A 14 77.54 124.30 51.47
C ASP A 14 76.31 123.66 52.15
N GLN A 15 75.65 124.40 53.05
CA GLN A 15 74.38 124.00 53.66
C GLN A 15 73.25 123.92 52.63
N LEU A 16 73.11 124.90 51.72
CA LEU A 16 72.13 124.87 50.62
C LEU A 16 72.39 123.71 49.65
N GLU A 17 73.66 123.41 49.32
CA GLU A 17 74.00 122.29 48.45
C GLU A 17 73.75 120.93 49.15
N LYS A 18 73.97 120.85 50.46
CA LYS A 18 73.61 119.69 51.28
C LYS A 18 72.09 119.51 51.35
N GLU A 19 71.34 120.56 51.65
CA GLU A 19 69.87 120.52 51.66
C GLU A 19 69.32 120.13 50.29
N LYS A 20 69.86 120.70 49.20
CA LYS A 20 69.55 120.29 47.83
C LYS A 20 69.81 118.79 47.60
N LYS A 21 70.97 118.27 47.99
CA LYS A 21 71.29 116.82 47.87
C LYS A 21 70.36 115.96 48.71
N GLU A 22 69.95 116.42 49.89
CA GLU A 22 68.95 115.74 50.71
C GLU A 22 67.55 115.77 50.08
N PHE A 23 67.14 116.88 49.45
CA PHE A 23 65.90 116.96 48.68
C PHE A 23 65.94 116.08 47.42
N GLU A 24 67.04 116.08 46.67
CA GLU A 24 67.25 115.19 45.53
C GLU A 24 67.22 113.71 45.94
N GLN A 25 67.80 113.36 47.10
CA GLN A 25 67.74 111.99 47.62
C GLN A 25 66.34 111.61 48.13
N LYS A 26 65.59 112.54 48.75
CA LYS A 26 64.18 112.32 49.14
C LYS A 26 63.32 112.09 47.89
N LEU A 27 63.41 112.98 46.91
CA LEU A 27 62.74 112.88 45.61
C LEU A 27 63.09 111.57 44.87
N ALA A 28 64.35 111.15 44.88
CA ALA A 28 64.77 109.89 44.27
C ALA A 28 64.20 108.65 44.99
N LYS A 29 64.09 108.69 46.33
CA LYS A 29 63.45 107.63 47.13
C LYS A 29 61.94 107.57 46.89
N GLU A 30 61.27 108.73 46.82
CA GLU A 30 59.85 108.85 46.49
C GLU A 30 59.56 108.38 45.06
N GLN A 31 60.38 108.74 44.08
CA GLN A 31 60.29 108.19 42.72
C GLN A 31 60.57 106.68 42.68
N GLY A 32 61.44 106.17 43.55
CA GLY A 32 61.68 104.73 43.72
C GLY A 32 60.43 104.00 44.22
N SER A 33 59.87 104.43 45.35
CA SER A 33 58.68 103.78 45.93
C SER A 33 57.43 103.91 45.04
N LEU A 34 57.28 105.03 44.32
CA LEU A 34 56.21 105.19 43.32
C LEU A 34 56.39 104.25 42.10
N ARG A 35 57.63 103.95 41.69
CA ARG A 35 57.90 102.95 40.63
C ARG A 35 57.63 101.53 41.13
N GLU A 36 58.00 101.21 42.37
CA GLU A 36 57.71 99.92 42.99
C GLU A 36 56.19 99.70 43.13
N GLN A 37 55.45 100.70 43.62
CA GLN A 37 53.98 100.68 43.68
C GLN A 37 53.35 100.51 42.29
N LEU A 38 53.83 101.25 41.29
CA LEU A 38 53.36 101.12 39.91
C LEU A 38 53.66 99.71 39.34
N GLN A 39 54.83 99.14 39.61
CA GLN A 39 55.20 97.79 39.18
C GLN A 39 54.31 96.72 39.84
N VAL A 40 54.04 96.84 41.14
CA VAL A 40 53.08 95.97 41.85
C VAL A 40 51.68 96.10 41.26
N HIS A 41 51.21 97.32 40.99
CA HIS A 41 49.90 97.53 40.35
C HIS A 41 49.84 96.94 38.93
N ILE A 42 50.89 97.09 38.11
CA ILE A 42 50.98 96.44 36.79
C ILE A 42 50.90 94.92 36.92
N GLN A 43 51.60 94.32 37.89
CA GLN A 43 51.56 92.88 38.13
C GLN A 43 50.18 92.41 38.63
N THR A 44 49.54 93.15 39.53
CA THR A 44 48.17 92.86 40.00
C THR A 44 47.15 92.98 38.86
N ILE A 45 47.25 94.00 38.02
CA ILE A 45 46.41 94.15 36.83
C ILE A 45 46.65 92.99 35.85
N GLY A 46 47.91 92.57 35.66
CA GLY A 46 48.25 91.40 34.83
C GLY A 46 47.56 90.12 35.30
N ILE A 47 47.64 89.81 36.61
CA ILE A 47 46.99 88.65 37.23
C ILE A 47 45.46 88.75 37.09
N LEU A 48 44.85 89.90 37.42
CA LEU A 48 43.41 90.10 37.29
C LEU A 48 42.93 90.02 35.83
N VAL A 49 43.78 90.34 34.85
CA VAL A 49 43.47 90.16 33.43
C VAL A 49 43.56 88.69 33.02
N SER A 50 44.60 87.95 33.45
CA SER A 50 44.69 86.51 33.15
C SER A 50 43.56 85.71 33.80
N GLU A 51 43.31 85.92 35.10
CA GLU A 51 42.19 85.31 35.83
C GLU A 51 40.85 85.63 35.16
N LYS A 52 40.64 86.89 34.74
CA LYS A 52 39.43 87.28 34.00
C LYS A 52 39.31 86.54 32.67
N THR A 53 40.39 86.38 31.91
CA THR A 53 40.35 85.64 30.64
C THR A 53 40.11 84.14 30.85
N GLU A 54 40.73 83.53 31.88
CA GLU A 54 40.51 82.13 32.25
C GLU A 54 39.07 81.88 32.71
N LEU A 55 38.52 82.74 33.56
CA LEU A 55 37.13 82.67 33.98
C LEU A 55 36.16 82.90 32.80
N GLN A 56 36.51 83.77 31.84
CA GLN A 56 35.71 83.98 30.63
C GLN A 56 35.73 82.75 29.70
N THR A 57 36.87 82.09 29.49
CA THR A 57 36.92 80.85 28.69
C THR A 57 36.23 79.68 29.40
N ALA A 58 36.42 79.53 30.71
CA ALA A 58 35.71 78.52 31.51
C ALA A 58 34.18 78.74 31.50
N LEU A 59 33.72 79.99 31.58
CA LEU A 59 32.30 80.34 31.44
C LEU A 59 31.77 80.03 30.03
N ALA A 60 32.53 80.33 28.98
CA ALA A 60 32.14 80.01 27.61
C ALA A 60 32.04 78.49 27.37
N HIS A 61 33.03 77.71 27.83
CA HIS A 61 33.01 76.25 27.72
C HIS A 61 31.86 75.61 28.52
N THR A 62 31.61 76.06 29.75
CA THR A 62 30.49 75.54 30.56
C THR A 62 29.12 75.93 29.98
N GLN A 63 28.96 77.14 29.42
CA GLN A 63 27.75 77.50 28.67
C GLN A 63 27.57 76.66 27.40
N GLN A 64 28.64 76.36 26.66
CA GLN A 64 28.57 75.51 25.47
C GLN A 64 28.19 74.06 25.83
N ALA A 65 28.81 73.50 26.87
CA ALA A 65 28.46 72.17 27.37
C ALA A 65 27.01 72.09 27.88
N ALA A 66 26.53 73.14 28.57
CA ALA A 66 25.14 73.22 29.00
C ALA A 66 24.16 73.27 27.82
N ARG A 67 24.47 74.02 26.74
CA ARG A 67 23.67 74.04 25.50
C ARG A 67 23.67 72.69 24.79
N GLN A 68 24.81 72.00 24.73
CA GLN A 68 24.90 70.64 24.16
C GLN A 68 24.04 69.65 24.96
N LYS A 69 24.10 69.68 26.30
CA LYS A 69 23.26 68.82 27.15
C LYS A 69 21.77 69.17 27.15
N ALA A 70 21.41 70.43 26.87
CA ALA A 70 20.02 70.79 26.58
C ALA A 70 19.52 70.13 25.28
N GLY A 71 20.27 70.26 24.19
CA GLY A 71 19.95 69.62 22.90
C GLY A 71 19.85 68.09 23.01
N GLU A 72 20.84 67.44 23.62
CA GLU A 72 20.78 65.99 23.90
C GLU A 72 19.52 65.58 24.68
N SER A 73 19.07 66.41 25.63
CA SER A 73 17.85 66.15 26.40
C SER A 73 16.56 66.38 25.59
N GLU A 74 16.56 67.32 24.65
CA GLU A 74 15.44 67.59 23.73
C GLU A 74 15.32 66.48 22.67
N ASP A 75 16.43 65.99 22.14
CA ASP A 75 16.49 64.80 21.27
C ASP A 75 15.99 63.54 21.99
N LEU A 76 16.43 63.31 23.23
CA LEU A 76 15.98 62.18 24.04
C LEU A 76 14.49 62.29 24.40
N ALA A 77 13.99 63.49 24.70
CA ALA A 77 12.56 63.73 24.92
C ALA A 77 11.74 63.43 23.65
N SER A 78 12.22 63.87 22.49
CA SER A 78 11.58 63.64 21.19
C SER A 78 11.53 62.15 20.82
N ARG A 79 12.63 61.42 21.03
CA ARG A 79 12.72 59.97 20.85
C ARG A 79 11.83 59.20 21.84
N LEU A 80 11.69 59.68 23.07
CA LEU A 80 10.77 59.11 24.06
C LEU A 80 9.30 59.35 23.67
N GLN A 81 8.98 60.51 23.10
CA GLN A 81 7.64 60.84 22.61
C GLN A 81 7.24 59.96 21.41
N SER A 82 8.10 59.81 20.39
CA SER A 82 7.80 58.95 19.24
C SER A 82 7.69 57.47 19.64
N SER A 83 8.53 57.00 20.57
CA SER A 83 8.42 55.67 21.16
C SER A 83 7.06 55.46 21.87
N ARG A 84 6.61 56.43 22.69
CA ARG A 84 5.29 56.38 23.35
C ARG A 84 4.13 56.39 22.34
N GLN A 85 4.22 57.19 21.29
CA GLN A 85 3.22 57.20 20.21
C GLN A 85 3.13 55.83 19.53
N ARG A 86 4.29 55.23 19.20
CA ARG A 86 4.38 53.90 18.58
C ARG A 86 3.87 52.77 19.48
N ILE A 87 4.12 52.82 20.78
CA ILE A 87 3.54 51.88 21.75
C ILE A 87 2.02 51.98 21.72
N GLY A 88 1.46 53.19 21.77
CA GLY A 88 0.01 53.38 21.71
C GLY A 88 -0.63 52.95 20.37
N GLU A 89 0.10 53.00 19.26
CA GLU A 89 -0.32 52.40 17.99
C GLU A 89 -0.36 50.89 18.07
N LEU A 90 0.69 50.27 18.61
CA LEU A 90 0.78 48.81 18.77
C LEU A 90 -0.31 48.28 19.69
N GLU A 91 -0.60 48.97 20.81
CA GLU A 91 -1.72 48.67 21.71
C GLU A 91 -3.08 48.74 21.00
N ARG A 92 -3.30 49.76 20.16
CA ARG A 92 -4.52 49.91 19.34
C ARG A 92 -4.64 48.79 18.30
N THR A 93 -3.56 48.46 17.58
CA THR A 93 -3.59 47.36 16.60
C THR A 93 -3.76 45.99 17.26
N LEU A 94 -3.13 45.74 18.40
CA LEU A 94 -3.28 44.49 19.16
C LEU A 94 -4.69 44.36 19.72
N SER A 95 -5.31 45.46 20.16
CA SER A 95 -6.71 45.50 20.56
C SER A 95 -7.66 45.16 19.39
N ALA A 96 -7.41 45.72 18.20
CA ALA A 96 -8.20 45.44 16.99
C ALA A 96 -8.03 43.99 16.50
N VAL A 97 -6.80 43.44 16.51
CA VAL A 97 -6.56 42.02 16.22
C VAL A 97 -7.23 41.13 17.26
N SER A 98 -7.25 41.53 18.54
CA SER A 98 -7.95 40.77 19.59
C SER A 98 -9.48 40.75 19.42
N THR A 99 -10.10 41.84 18.94
CA THR A 99 -11.54 41.84 18.64
C THR A 99 -11.85 41.08 17.34
N GLN A 100 -11.01 41.20 16.31
CA GLN A 100 -11.13 40.46 15.07
C GLN A 100 -10.98 38.94 15.30
N GLN A 101 -10.00 38.50 16.09
CA GLN A 101 -9.86 37.09 16.48
C GLN A 101 -11.12 36.57 17.17
N LYS A 102 -11.67 37.33 18.14
CA LYS A 102 -12.92 36.96 18.84
C LYS A 102 -14.14 36.91 17.90
N GLN A 103 -14.12 37.64 16.78
CA GLN A 103 -15.15 37.56 15.73
C GLN A 103 -14.97 36.32 14.85
N VAL A 104 -13.72 36.02 14.44
CA VAL A 104 -13.37 34.79 13.70
C VAL A 104 -13.68 33.54 14.54
N ASP A 105 -13.38 33.54 15.84
CA ASP A 105 -13.70 32.45 16.76
C ASP A 105 -15.21 32.20 16.91
N ARG A 106 -16.04 33.25 16.79
CA ARG A 106 -17.50 33.13 16.77
C ARG A 106 -17.96 32.52 15.45
N HIS A 107 -17.52 33.10 14.32
CA HIS A 107 -17.90 32.60 13.00
C HIS A 107 -17.48 31.14 12.79
N ASN A 108 -16.28 30.74 13.22
CA ASN A 108 -15.83 29.34 13.21
C ASN A 108 -16.74 28.44 14.06
N LYS A 109 -17.18 28.89 15.25
CA LYS A 109 -18.13 28.13 16.07
C LYS A 109 -19.48 27.97 15.37
N ASP A 110 -19.97 29.01 14.71
CA ASP A 110 -21.24 28.97 13.99
C ASP A 110 -21.15 28.05 12.75
N LEU A 111 -20.08 28.15 11.95
CA LEU A 111 -19.77 27.21 10.86
C LEU A 111 -19.66 25.75 11.35
N THR A 112 -19.11 25.49 12.56
CA THR A 112 -19.11 24.12 13.10
C THR A 112 -20.50 23.62 13.47
N LYS A 113 -21.41 24.48 13.94
CA LYS A 113 -22.82 24.12 14.18
C LYS A 113 -23.54 23.80 12.88
N GLU A 114 -23.37 24.64 11.85
CA GLU A 114 -23.96 24.44 10.53
C GLU A 114 -23.47 23.13 9.90
N ARG A 115 -22.15 22.89 9.92
CA ARG A 115 -21.53 21.62 9.50
C ARG A 115 -22.16 20.41 10.20
N ASP A 116 -22.35 20.48 11.52
CA ASP A 116 -22.83 19.33 12.28
C ASP A 116 -24.36 19.16 12.21
N ALA A 117 -25.12 20.24 11.95
CA ALA A 117 -26.52 20.19 11.55
C ALA A 117 -26.67 19.52 10.17
N LEU A 118 -25.88 19.94 9.18
CA LEU A 118 -25.88 19.35 7.84
C LEU A 118 -25.46 17.87 7.86
N LYS A 119 -24.50 17.46 8.71
CA LYS A 119 -24.21 16.03 8.94
C LYS A 119 -25.41 15.28 9.51
N LEU A 120 -26.15 15.87 10.45
CA LEU A 120 -27.33 15.24 11.04
C LEU A 120 -28.48 15.12 10.01
N GLU A 121 -28.61 16.08 9.10
CA GLU A 121 -29.55 16.01 7.97
C GLU A 121 -29.12 14.97 6.93
N LEU A 122 -27.84 14.91 6.56
CA LEU A 122 -27.30 13.84 5.71
C LEU A 122 -27.50 12.45 6.34
N TYR A 123 -27.32 12.30 7.66
CA TYR A 123 -27.60 11.04 8.36
C TYR A 123 -29.09 10.67 8.30
N LYS A 124 -30.00 11.63 8.53
CA LYS A 124 -31.46 11.41 8.37
C LYS A 124 -31.81 11.01 6.94
N ASN A 125 -31.28 11.71 5.95
CA ASN A 125 -31.55 11.48 4.52
C ASN A 125 -30.97 10.16 4.03
N ASN A 126 -29.79 9.76 4.53
CA ASN A 126 -29.24 8.43 4.26
C ASN A 126 -30.13 7.34 4.89
N LYS A 127 -30.59 7.53 6.13
CA LYS A 127 -31.51 6.57 6.74
C LYS A 127 -32.82 6.43 5.94
N THR A 128 -33.46 7.54 5.58
CA THR A 128 -34.71 7.47 4.79
C THR A 128 -34.47 6.90 3.39
N ASN A 129 -33.27 7.05 2.81
CA ASN A 129 -32.88 6.39 1.57
C ASN A 129 -32.75 4.86 1.76
N GLU A 130 -32.12 4.36 2.83
CA GLU A 130 -32.12 2.92 3.14
C GLU A 130 -33.54 2.38 3.45
N ASP A 131 -34.34 3.11 4.22
CA ASP A 131 -35.74 2.75 4.49
C ASP A 131 -36.56 2.65 3.16
N LEU A 132 -36.33 3.57 2.21
CA LEU A 132 -36.96 3.55 0.87
C LEU A 132 -36.41 2.45 -0.04
N LYS A 133 -35.11 2.14 0.01
CA LYS A 133 -34.51 1.01 -0.72
C LYS A 133 -35.10 -0.32 -0.25
N GLN A 134 -35.29 -0.49 1.06
CA GLN A 134 -35.96 -1.68 1.59
C GLN A 134 -37.39 -1.77 1.03
N GLN A 135 -38.18 -0.68 1.12
CA GLN A 135 -39.54 -0.65 0.57
C GLN A 135 -39.57 -0.97 -0.94
N ASN A 136 -38.64 -0.45 -1.74
CA ASN A 136 -38.51 -0.79 -3.15
C ASN A 136 -38.21 -2.28 -3.35
N SER A 137 -37.27 -2.86 -2.60
CA SER A 137 -36.96 -4.30 -2.69
C SER A 137 -38.14 -5.20 -2.30
N GLU A 138 -38.94 -4.78 -1.32
CA GLU A 138 -40.17 -5.48 -0.96
C GLU A 138 -41.25 -5.36 -2.03
N LEU A 139 -41.35 -4.22 -2.72
CA LEU A 139 -42.29 -4.02 -3.84
C LEU A 139 -41.84 -4.79 -5.09
N GLU A 140 -40.55 -4.87 -5.37
CA GLU A 140 -39.97 -5.69 -6.44
C GLU A 140 -40.25 -7.19 -6.21
N GLU A 141 -40.11 -7.69 -4.98
CA GLU A 141 -40.45 -9.08 -4.66
C GLU A 141 -41.97 -9.33 -4.74
N LYS A 142 -42.80 -8.42 -4.23
CA LYS A 142 -44.27 -8.50 -4.39
C LYS A 142 -44.66 -8.54 -5.88
N LEU A 143 -44.03 -7.72 -6.72
CA LEU A 143 -44.24 -7.73 -8.17
C LEU A 143 -43.76 -9.04 -8.81
N ARG A 144 -42.60 -9.56 -8.41
CA ARG A 144 -42.05 -10.85 -8.86
C ARG A 144 -42.99 -12.02 -8.54
N VAL A 145 -43.55 -12.06 -7.33
CA VAL A 145 -44.56 -13.04 -6.93
C VAL A 145 -45.80 -12.92 -7.80
N LEU A 146 -46.37 -11.72 -7.98
CA LEU A 146 -47.55 -11.50 -8.83
C LEU A 146 -47.32 -11.87 -10.31
N VAL A 147 -46.10 -11.66 -10.84
CA VAL A 147 -45.73 -12.10 -12.19
C VAL A 147 -45.67 -13.63 -12.28
N ASN A 148 -45.10 -14.30 -11.28
CA ASN A 148 -45.05 -15.76 -11.21
C ASN A 148 -46.44 -16.38 -11.05
N GLU A 149 -47.30 -15.80 -10.21
CA GLU A 149 -48.71 -16.21 -10.06
C GLU A 149 -49.48 -16.02 -11.36
N LYS A 150 -49.32 -14.88 -12.03
CA LYS A 150 -49.91 -14.62 -13.36
C LYS A 150 -49.49 -15.69 -14.37
N ALA A 151 -48.19 -16.02 -14.45
CA ALA A 151 -47.70 -17.07 -15.34
C ALA A 151 -48.29 -18.45 -14.99
N GLY A 152 -48.37 -18.79 -13.70
CA GLY A 152 -49.02 -20.02 -13.23
C GLY A 152 -50.51 -20.08 -13.56
N MET A 153 -51.24 -18.96 -13.48
CA MET A 153 -52.63 -18.87 -13.89
C MET A 153 -52.79 -18.96 -15.42
N GLN A 154 -51.87 -18.38 -16.20
CA GLN A 154 -51.88 -18.53 -17.67
C GLN A 154 -51.70 -20.00 -18.08
N LEU A 155 -50.74 -20.72 -17.49
CA LEU A 155 -50.57 -22.16 -17.73
C LEU A 155 -51.80 -22.98 -17.35
N ARG A 156 -52.48 -22.66 -16.24
CA ARG A 156 -53.75 -23.29 -15.85
C ARG A 156 -54.88 -22.99 -16.84
N VAL A 157 -54.96 -21.77 -17.37
CA VAL A 157 -55.95 -21.41 -18.40
C VAL A 157 -55.68 -22.18 -19.69
N GLU A 158 -54.43 -22.31 -20.12
CA GLU A 158 -54.07 -23.14 -21.27
C GLU A 158 -54.40 -24.63 -21.06
N GLU A 159 -54.13 -25.18 -19.87
CA GLU A 159 -54.45 -26.57 -19.55
C GLU A 159 -55.97 -26.82 -19.56
N LEU A 160 -56.74 -25.89 -18.99
CA LEU A 160 -58.21 -25.93 -19.00
C LEU A 160 -58.78 -25.74 -20.41
N GLN A 161 -58.17 -24.90 -21.24
CA GLN A 161 -58.55 -24.76 -22.64
C GLN A 161 -58.30 -26.05 -23.43
N LYS A 162 -57.12 -26.67 -23.29
CA LYS A 162 -56.81 -27.97 -23.93
C LYS A 162 -57.76 -29.08 -23.46
N LYS A 163 -58.22 -29.05 -22.20
CA LYS A 163 -59.25 -29.95 -21.67
C LYS A 163 -60.64 -29.67 -22.23
N LEU A 164 -61.01 -28.40 -22.42
CA LEU A 164 -62.27 -27.99 -23.06
C LEU A 164 -62.28 -28.41 -24.54
N GLU A 165 -61.22 -28.13 -25.29
CA GLU A 165 -61.07 -28.56 -26.69
C GLU A 165 -61.18 -30.09 -26.83
N MET A 166 -60.56 -30.85 -25.90
CA MET A 166 -60.70 -32.30 -25.85
C MET A 166 -62.14 -32.77 -25.51
N SER A 167 -62.83 -32.11 -24.57
CA SER A 167 -64.20 -32.47 -24.23
C SER A 167 -65.19 -32.08 -25.33
N GLU A 168 -64.97 -30.98 -26.04
CA GLU A 168 -65.75 -30.59 -27.23
C GLU A 168 -65.58 -31.60 -28.37
N LEU A 169 -64.36 -32.11 -28.60
CA LEU A 169 -64.12 -33.20 -29.56
C LEU A 169 -64.83 -34.51 -29.17
N LEU A 170 -64.78 -34.90 -27.89
CA LEU A 170 -65.51 -36.07 -27.38
C LEU A 170 -67.03 -35.89 -27.53
N LEU A 171 -67.56 -34.71 -27.18
CA LEU A 171 -68.97 -34.37 -27.35
C LEU A 171 -69.39 -34.35 -28.82
N GLN A 172 -68.51 -33.94 -29.74
CA GLN A 172 -68.75 -34.02 -31.18
C GLN A 172 -68.81 -35.48 -31.67
N GLN A 173 -67.95 -36.37 -31.14
CA GLN A 173 -68.00 -37.81 -31.42
C GLN A 173 -69.30 -38.43 -30.89
N PHE A 174 -69.66 -38.23 -29.61
CA PHE A 174 -70.91 -38.75 -29.03
C PHE A 174 -72.18 -38.17 -29.68
N SER A 175 -72.11 -36.95 -30.21
CA SER A 175 -73.20 -36.35 -31.00
C SER A 175 -73.42 -37.05 -32.35
N SER A 176 -72.40 -37.73 -32.88
CA SER A 176 -72.50 -38.58 -34.08
C SER A 176 -72.92 -40.03 -33.78
N GLU A 177 -72.61 -40.55 -32.58
CA GLU A 177 -72.90 -41.93 -32.15
C GLU A 177 -73.98 -42.02 -31.05
N SER A 178 -75.21 -41.61 -31.37
CA SER A 178 -76.32 -41.67 -30.39
C SER A 178 -76.99 -43.05 -30.31
N LYS A 179 -76.84 -43.76 -29.16
CA LYS A 179 -77.81 -44.72 -28.55
C LYS A 179 -77.30 -45.49 -27.29
N THR A 180 -76.77 -44.80 -26.28
CA THR A 180 -76.56 -45.39 -24.93
C THR A 180 -77.02 -44.43 -23.83
N PRO A 181 -77.47 -44.92 -22.65
CA PRO A 181 -77.89 -44.05 -21.56
C PRO A 181 -76.71 -43.45 -20.78
N ASP A 182 -75.59 -44.17 -20.64
CA ASP A 182 -74.46 -43.75 -19.79
C ASP A 182 -73.79 -42.46 -20.29
N SER A 183 -73.68 -42.29 -21.62
CA SER A 183 -73.16 -41.07 -22.25
C SER A 183 -74.01 -39.84 -21.95
N SER A 184 -75.29 -40.00 -21.61
CA SER A 184 -76.13 -38.89 -21.14
C SER A 184 -75.77 -38.43 -19.72
N GLN A 185 -75.14 -39.28 -18.90
CA GLN A 185 -74.72 -38.95 -17.54
C GLN A 185 -73.32 -38.31 -17.55
N GLU A 186 -72.42 -38.80 -18.39
CA GLU A 186 -71.11 -38.17 -18.68
C GLU A 186 -71.29 -36.78 -19.30
N LEU A 187 -72.22 -36.62 -20.25
CA LEU A 187 -72.62 -35.33 -20.82
C LEU A 187 -73.08 -34.33 -19.73
N GLN A 188 -73.86 -34.78 -18.75
CA GLN A 188 -74.30 -33.91 -17.65
C GLN A 188 -73.16 -33.48 -16.73
N GLN A 189 -72.18 -34.37 -16.48
CA GLN A 189 -70.98 -34.02 -15.72
C GLN A 189 -70.13 -32.99 -16.47
N ALA A 190 -69.86 -33.21 -17.76
CA ALA A 190 -69.12 -32.27 -18.60
C ALA A 190 -69.79 -30.89 -18.68
N LEU A 191 -71.13 -30.83 -18.81
CA LEU A 191 -71.88 -29.57 -18.77
C LEU A 191 -71.79 -28.86 -17.41
N HIS A 192 -71.79 -29.60 -16.29
CA HIS A 192 -71.62 -29.03 -14.97
C HIS A 192 -70.21 -28.47 -14.75
N GLU A 193 -69.17 -29.19 -15.17
CA GLU A 193 -67.79 -28.69 -15.16
C GLU A 193 -67.63 -27.44 -16.01
N ARG A 194 -68.22 -27.41 -17.22
CA ARG A 194 -68.22 -26.23 -18.10
C ARG A 194 -68.82 -25.00 -17.40
N ALA A 195 -69.95 -25.15 -16.70
CA ALA A 195 -70.58 -24.07 -15.94
C ALA A 195 -69.72 -23.59 -14.76
N GLN A 196 -68.99 -24.49 -14.07
CA GLN A 196 -68.01 -24.09 -13.05
C GLN A 196 -66.84 -23.29 -13.65
N LEU A 197 -66.33 -23.70 -14.81
CA LEU A 197 -65.24 -23.01 -15.50
C LEU A 197 -65.68 -21.64 -16.06
N GLU A 198 -66.88 -21.55 -16.63
CA GLU A 198 -67.52 -20.27 -17.03
C GLU A 198 -67.63 -19.31 -15.84
N THR A 199 -68.03 -19.81 -14.67
CA THR A 199 -68.13 -19.00 -13.44
C THR A 199 -66.76 -18.47 -12.98
N ARG A 200 -65.73 -19.32 -12.98
CA ARG A 200 -64.35 -18.93 -12.64
C ARG A 200 -63.77 -17.94 -13.66
N MET A 201 -64.07 -18.13 -14.95
CA MET A 201 -63.72 -17.19 -16.02
C MET A 201 -64.42 -15.84 -15.88
N GLY A 202 -65.66 -15.79 -15.39
CA GLY A 202 -66.34 -14.56 -15.03
C GLY A 202 -65.58 -13.80 -13.93
N GLN A 203 -65.30 -14.48 -12.81
CA GLN A 203 -64.57 -13.91 -11.68
C GLN A 203 -63.20 -13.33 -12.09
N LEU A 204 -62.43 -14.06 -12.92
CA LEU A 204 -61.13 -13.59 -13.43
C LEU A 204 -61.22 -12.41 -14.41
N ARG A 205 -62.33 -12.26 -15.15
CA ARG A 205 -62.57 -11.07 -15.98
C ARG A 205 -62.90 -9.86 -15.12
N ASP A 206 -63.63 -10.04 -14.03
CA ASP A 206 -64.06 -8.93 -13.18
C ASP A 206 -62.94 -8.39 -12.30
N THR A 207 -62.03 -9.24 -11.79
CA THR A 207 -60.80 -8.77 -11.15
C THR A 207 -59.85 -8.07 -12.14
N LEU A 208 -59.78 -8.55 -13.38
CA LEU A 208 -58.99 -7.90 -14.44
C LEU A 208 -59.55 -6.50 -14.79
N LYS A 209 -60.87 -6.30 -14.80
CA LYS A 209 -61.50 -4.97 -14.93
C LYS A 209 -61.17 -4.05 -13.75
N GLN A 210 -61.16 -4.57 -12.52
CA GLN A 210 -60.80 -3.79 -11.32
C GLN A 210 -59.36 -3.28 -11.41
N LEU A 211 -58.40 -4.16 -11.74
CA LEU A 211 -56.99 -3.78 -11.93
C LEU A 211 -56.78 -2.80 -13.10
N GLN A 212 -57.60 -2.87 -14.15
CA GLN A 212 -57.60 -1.86 -15.22
C GLN A 212 -58.10 -0.50 -14.73
N LEU A 213 -59.18 -0.47 -13.95
CA LEU A 213 -59.73 0.77 -13.38
C LEU A 213 -58.74 1.44 -12.40
N GLU A 214 -58.09 0.65 -11.54
CA GLU A 214 -57.05 1.14 -10.62
C GLU A 214 -55.85 1.72 -11.37
N ARG A 215 -55.33 1.01 -12.39
CA ARG A 215 -54.26 1.50 -13.27
C ARG A 215 -54.64 2.84 -13.91
N ASP A 216 -55.86 2.97 -14.40
CA ASP A 216 -56.32 4.17 -15.11
C ASP A 216 -56.52 5.35 -14.14
N GLN A 217 -56.94 5.11 -12.90
CA GLN A 217 -56.94 6.12 -11.83
C GLN A 217 -55.52 6.59 -11.48
N TYR A 218 -54.55 5.68 -11.32
CA TYR A 218 -53.15 6.08 -11.13
C TYR A 218 -52.60 6.88 -12.31
N ALA A 219 -53.01 6.55 -13.55
CA ALA A 219 -52.60 7.26 -14.75
C ALA A 219 -53.19 8.69 -14.85
N GLU A 220 -54.41 8.94 -14.36
CA GLU A 220 -54.94 10.31 -14.25
C GLU A 220 -54.27 11.10 -13.12
N ASN A 221 -54.11 10.52 -11.93
CA ASN A 221 -53.43 11.18 -10.80
C ASN A 221 -52.05 11.72 -11.20
N LEU A 222 -51.26 10.92 -11.91
CA LEU A 222 -49.94 11.32 -12.42
C LEU A 222 -50.00 12.46 -13.46
N LYS A 223 -51.09 12.59 -14.24
CA LYS A 223 -51.28 13.75 -15.13
C LYS A 223 -51.63 15.01 -14.36
N GLU A 224 -52.47 14.92 -13.33
CA GLU A 224 -52.82 16.05 -12.47
C GLU A 224 -51.58 16.60 -11.74
N GLU A 225 -50.75 15.74 -11.15
CA GLU A 225 -49.49 16.15 -10.54
C GLU A 225 -48.54 16.81 -11.55
N ASN A 226 -48.40 16.25 -12.75
CA ASN A 226 -47.60 16.87 -13.82
C ASN A 226 -48.14 18.24 -14.24
N ALA A 227 -49.46 18.41 -14.32
CA ALA A 227 -50.08 19.70 -14.64
C ALA A 227 -49.80 20.75 -13.55
N ILE A 228 -49.86 20.36 -12.27
CA ILE A 228 -49.52 21.23 -11.12
C ILE A 228 -48.05 21.66 -11.18
N TRP A 229 -47.12 20.74 -11.48
CA TRP A 229 -45.70 21.08 -11.63
C TRP A 229 -45.43 21.99 -12.83
N GLN A 230 -46.09 21.77 -13.97
CA GLN A 230 -46.01 22.66 -15.14
C GLN A 230 -46.57 24.06 -14.83
N GLN A 231 -47.65 24.17 -14.04
CA GLN A 231 -48.21 25.46 -13.62
C GLN A 231 -47.23 26.22 -12.71
N ARG A 232 -46.65 25.55 -11.71
CA ARG A 232 -45.62 26.14 -10.84
C ARG A 232 -44.41 26.64 -11.63
N MET A 233 -43.94 25.85 -12.60
CA MET A 233 -42.82 26.24 -13.46
C MET A 233 -43.13 27.48 -14.31
N LYS A 234 -44.35 27.57 -14.87
CA LYS A 234 -44.81 28.78 -15.59
C LYS A 234 -44.83 30.00 -14.68
N GLN A 235 -45.42 29.90 -13.49
CA GLN A 235 -45.46 30.99 -12.50
C GLN A 235 -44.07 31.52 -12.13
N MET A 236 -43.09 30.62 -11.91
CA MET A 236 -41.70 31.01 -11.66
C MET A 236 -41.06 31.72 -12.88
N SER A 237 -41.35 31.26 -14.11
CA SER A 237 -40.85 31.90 -15.34
C SER A 237 -41.46 33.29 -15.57
N GLU A 238 -42.75 33.47 -15.25
CA GLU A 238 -43.44 34.77 -15.32
C GLU A 238 -42.88 35.77 -14.29
N GLN A 239 -42.53 35.32 -13.09
CA GLN A 239 -41.84 36.15 -12.09
C GLN A 239 -40.44 36.58 -12.56
N MET A 240 -39.66 35.65 -13.13
CA MET A 240 -38.34 35.96 -13.69
C MET A 240 -38.40 36.94 -14.87
N ASN A 241 -39.46 36.89 -15.69
CA ASN A 241 -39.64 37.85 -16.77
C ASN A 241 -40.04 39.24 -16.27
N LYS A 242 -40.91 39.36 -15.26
CA LYS A 242 -41.24 40.65 -14.63
C LYS A 242 -40.01 41.33 -14.02
N LEU A 243 -39.17 40.58 -13.29
CA LEU A 243 -37.91 41.08 -12.74
C LEU A 243 -36.90 41.52 -13.83
N ARG A 244 -36.95 40.90 -15.03
CA ARG A 244 -36.17 41.34 -16.20
C ARG A 244 -36.70 42.67 -16.75
N GLU A 245 -38.01 42.78 -16.94
CA GLU A 245 -38.69 43.98 -17.43
C GLU A 245 -38.48 45.19 -16.50
N GLU A 246 -38.57 44.98 -15.18
CA GLU A 246 -38.27 46.00 -14.15
C GLU A 246 -36.81 46.48 -14.21
N LYS A 247 -35.86 45.56 -14.41
CA LYS A 247 -34.43 45.88 -14.59
C LYS A 247 -34.17 46.66 -15.90
N GLU A 248 -34.87 46.32 -16.97
CA GLU A 248 -34.73 47.01 -18.25
C GLU A 248 -35.35 48.41 -18.21
N HIS A 249 -36.50 48.56 -17.56
CA HIS A 249 -37.16 49.86 -17.38
C HIS A 249 -36.31 50.82 -16.53
N SER A 250 -35.77 50.36 -15.41
CA SER A 250 -34.86 51.17 -14.56
C SER A 250 -33.55 51.55 -15.26
N ALA A 251 -33.00 50.68 -16.12
CA ALA A 251 -31.85 51.01 -16.96
C ALA A 251 -32.15 52.07 -18.04
N ASN A 252 -33.40 52.18 -18.50
CA ASN A 252 -33.81 53.21 -19.45
C ASN A 252 -34.07 54.57 -18.76
N GLN A 253 -34.69 54.58 -17.58
CA GLN A 253 -34.88 55.81 -16.79
C GLN A 253 -33.55 56.52 -16.47
N ALA A 254 -32.48 55.77 -16.21
CA ALA A 254 -31.14 56.33 -15.99
C ALA A 254 -30.64 57.16 -17.20
N ARG A 255 -30.81 56.63 -18.42
CA ARG A 255 -30.39 57.29 -19.67
C ARG A 255 -31.18 58.57 -19.97
N GLU A 256 -32.48 58.58 -19.64
CA GLU A 256 -33.32 59.76 -19.81
C GLU A 256 -32.90 60.90 -18.87
N LEU A 257 -32.54 60.57 -17.62
CA LEU A 257 -31.98 61.54 -16.67
C LEU A 257 -30.64 62.10 -17.15
N GLU A 258 -29.73 61.25 -17.64
CA GLU A 258 -28.44 61.66 -18.22
C GLU A 258 -28.62 62.65 -19.39
N ALA A 259 -29.57 62.39 -20.29
CA ALA A 259 -29.90 63.30 -21.40
C ALA A 259 -30.43 64.66 -20.92
N SER A 260 -31.33 64.68 -19.94
CA SER A 260 -31.91 65.93 -19.39
C SER A 260 -30.85 66.85 -18.77
N VAL A 261 -29.80 66.27 -18.17
CA VAL A 261 -28.67 67.01 -17.56
C VAL A 261 -27.73 67.60 -18.61
N ALA A 262 -27.69 67.05 -19.82
CA ALA A 262 -26.97 67.65 -20.95
C ALA A 262 -27.73 68.86 -21.53
N GLU A 263 -29.04 68.75 -21.70
CA GLU A 263 -29.87 69.81 -22.31
C GLU A 263 -29.91 71.08 -21.46
N LEU A 264 -30.06 70.95 -20.13
CA LEU A 264 -30.09 72.07 -19.19
C LEU A 264 -28.81 72.94 -19.17
N LYS A 265 -27.68 72.43 -19.69
CA LYS A 265 -26.42 73.19 -19.79
C LYS A 265 -26.37 74.15 -20.99
N SER A 266 -27.35 74.10 -21.89
CA SER A 266 -27.29 74.79 -23.20
C SER A 266 -27.96 76.18 -23.27
N GLN A 267 -28.70 76.62 -22.25
CA GLN A 267 -29.73 77.68 -22.40
C GLN A 267 -29.44 79.02 -21.70
N ILE A 268 -28.18 79.46 -21.54
CA ILE A 268 -27.83 80.69 -20.78
C ILE A 268 -27.10 81.74 -21.63
N VAL A 269 -27.84 82.53 -22.42
CA VAL A 269 -27.42 83.83 -23.00
C VAL A 269 -28.64 84.76 -23.17
N VAL A 270 -28.57 86.01 -22.68
CA VAL A 270 -29.55 87.08 -22.99
C VAL A 270 -28.87 88.46 -23.02
N PRO A 271 -29.00 89.25 -24.12
CA PRO A 271 -28.53 90.64 -24.21
C PRO A 271 -29.67 91.68 -24.33
N PRO A 272 -29.41 92.97 -24.02
CA PRO A 272 -30.21 94.11 -24.49
C PRO A 272 -29.38 95.14 -25.31
N ALA A 273 -30.05 95.95 -26.14
CA ALA A 273 -29.44 96.93 -27.06
C ALA A 273 -29.66 98.40 -26.65
N PRO A 274 -28.83 99.36 -27.11
CA PRO A 274 -29.01 100.81 -26.96
C PRO A 274 -29.60 101.50 -28.21
N GLU A 275 -30.10 102.73 -28.05
CA GLU A 275 -30.66 103.60 -29.11
C GLU A 275 -30.42 105.10 -28.73
N PRO A 276 -30.60 106.11 -29.61
CA PRO A 276 -29.50 106.63 -30.44
C PRO A 276 -29.23 108.16 -30.27
N PRO A 277 -28.17 108.72 -30.91
CA PRO A 277 -27.82 110.15 -30.83
C PRO A 277 -28.00 110.96 -32.14
N ALA A 278 -28.23 112.26 -32.00
CA ALA A 278 -27.95 113.35 -32.97
C ALA A 278 -28.15 114.69 -32.24
N GLY A 279 -27.46 115.80 -32.51
CA GLY A 279 -26.33 116.12 -33.40
C GLY A 279 -25.75 117.46 -32.94
N PRO A 280 -24.92 118.16 -33.74
CA PRO A 280 -25.51 119.38 -34.34
C PRO A 280 -25.78 119.26 -35.87
N SER A 281 -25.46 120.28 -36.68
CA SER A 281 -25.90 120.50 -38.08
C SER A 281 -25.97 119.25 -38.97
N GLU A 282 -27.09 119.08 -39.67
CA GLU A 282 -27.63 117.76 -40.08
C GLU A 282 -26.83 116.90 -41.06
N GLU A 283 -25.76 117.38 -41.70
CA GLU A 283 -24.95 116.54 -42.60
C GLU A 283 -23.50 116.42 -42.11
N GLU A 284 -22.76 117.52 -41.97
CA GLU A 284 -21.36 117.46 -41.49
C GLU A 284 -21.27 117.01 -40.01
N GLN A 285 -22.19 117.44 -39.16
CA GLN A 285 -22.20 117.05 -37.75
C GLN A 285 -23.08 115.82 -37.49
N ARG A 286 -23.85 115.33 -38.48
CA ARG A 286 -24.21 113.92 -38.53
C ARG A 286 -22.99 113.08 -38.89
N LEU A 287 -22.30 113.33 -40.00
CA LEU A 287 -21.10 112.57 -40.41
C LEU A 287 -20.01 112.57 -39.34
N GLN A 288 -19.84 113.65 -38.58
CA GLN A 288 -18.88 113.68 -37.46
C GLN A 288 -19.41 112.98 -36.20
N ALA A 289 -20.72 113.06 -35.88
CA ALA A 289 -21.32 112.24 -34.82
C ALA A 289 -21.37 110.74 -35.18
N GLU A 290 -21.48 110.42 -36.47
CA GLU A 290 -21.48 109.08 -37.08
C GLU A 290 -20.05 108.52 -37.14
N ALA A 291 -19.05 109.34 -37.47
CA ALA A 291 -17.63 108.97 -37.31
C ALA A 291 -17.25 108.79 -35.84
N GLU A 292 -17.74 109.63 -34.93
CA GLU A 292 -17.58 109.44 -33.49
C GLU A 292 -18.36 108.22 -32.95
N GLN A 293 -19.53 107.91 -33.50
CA GLN A 293 -20.26 106.68 -33.21
C GLN A 293 -19.47 105.48 -33.69
N LEU A 294 -19.03 105.45 -34.95
CA LEU A 294 -18.22 104.36 -35.51
C LEU A 294 -16.89 104.21 -34.77
N GLN A 295 -16.28 105.28 -34.26
CA GLN A 295 -15.14 105.18 -33.34
C GLN A 295 -15.53 104.56 -32.00
N LYS A 296 -16.61 105.00 -31.37
CA LYS A 296 -17.10 104.42 -30.09
C LYS A 296 -17.57 102.97 -30.27
N GLU A 297 -18.18 102.62 -31.39
CA GLU A 297 -18.59 101.28 -31.78
C GLU A 297 -17.38 100.40 -32.09
N LEU A 298 -16.32 100.92 -32.72
CA LEU A 298 -15.04 100.23 -32.88
C LEU A 298 -14.31 100.03 -31.54
N GLU A 299 -14.33 101.01 -30.63
CA GLU A 299 -13.79 100.86 -29.27
C GLU A 299 -14.59 99.84 -28.45
N ILE A 300 -15.93 99.84 -28.57
CA ILE A 300 -16.82 98.86 -27.93
C ILE A 300 -16.60 97.46 -28.54
N LEU A 301 -16.53 97.31 -29.87
CA LEU A 301 -16.22 96.05 -30.52
C LEU A 301 -14.81 95.57 -30.15
N ALA A 302 -13.81 96.43 -30.11
CA ALA A 302 -12.46 96.08 -29.68
C ALA A 302 -12.42 95.65 -28.20
N GLY A 303 -13.20 96.31 -27.33
CA GLY A 303 -13.41 95.91 -25.95
C GLY A 303 -14.11 94.54 -25.82
N GLN A 304 -15.14 94.29 -26.64
CA GLN A 304 -15.84 93.00 -26.71
C GLN A 304 -14.94 91.89 -27.24
N LEU A 305 -14.15 92.14 -28.30
CA LEU A 305 -13.16 91.21 -28.82
C LEU A 305 -12.06 90.92 -27.78
N GLN A 306 -11.57 91.94 -27.08
CA GLN A 306 -10.58 91.74 -26.03
C GLN A 306 -11.14 91.03 -24.79
N ALA A 307 -12.45 91.19 -24.50
CA ALA A 307 -13.15 90.37 -23.51
C ALA A 307 -13.24 88.91 -24.00
N GLN A 308 -13.76 88.66 -25.20
CA GLN A 308 -13.85 87.33 -25.80
C GLN A 308 -12.50 86.62 -25.91
N VAL A 309 -11.39 87.34 -26.15
CA VAL A 309 -10.03 86.76 -26.12
C VAL A 309 -9.65 86.34 -24.69
N LYS A 310 -9.89 87.17 -23.67
CA LYS A 310 -9.65 86.80 -22.27
C LYS A 310 -10.55 85.64 -21.80
N ASP A 311 -11.79 85.59 -22.26
CA ASP A 311 -12.72 84.51 -21.98
C ASP A 311 -12.26 83.20 -22.67
N ASN A 312 -11.79 83.26 -23.91
CA ASN A 312 -11.18 82.12 -24.60
C ASN A 312 -9.86 81.68 -23.96
N GLU A 313 -9.03 82.60 -23.46
CA GLU A 313 -7.85 82.24 -22.66
C GLU A 313 -8.24 81.53 -21.36
N GLY A 314 -9.29 82.01 -20.67
CA GLY A 314 -9.84 81.38 -19.47
C GLY A 314 -10.38 79.98 -19.74
N LEU A 315 -11.18 79.82 -20.80
CA LEU A 315 -11.70 78.53 -21.26
C LEU A 315 -10.56 77.59 -21.68
N SER A 316 -9.52 78.08 -22.35
CA SER A 316 -8.35 77.28 -22.76
C SER A 316 -7.57 76.76 -21.55
N ARG A 317 -7.38 77.58 -20.50
CA ARG A 317 -6.77 77.14 -19.23
C ARG A 317 -7.64 76.09 -18.54
N LEU A 318 -8.95 76.32 -18.47
CA LEU A 318 -9.90 75.35 -17.88
C LEU A 318 -9.93 74.02 -18.65
N ASN A 319 -9.75 74.05 -19.97
CA ASN A 319 -9.63 72.83 -20.79
C ASN A 319 -8.34 72.08 -20.48
N GLN A 320 -7.19 72.77 -20.40
CA GLN A 320 -5.91 72.17 -20.00
C GLN A 320 -5.95 71.57 -18.58
N GLU A 321 -6.64 72.23 -17.65
CA GLU A 321 -6.87 71.71 -16.30
C GLU A 321 -7.74 70.43 -16.32
N GLN A 322 -8.73 70.35 -17.21
CA GLN A 322 -9.56 69.15 -17.39
C GLN A 322 -8.81 68.01 -18.11
N GLU A 323 -8.00 68.31 -19.13
CA GLU A 323 -7.13 67.35 -19.81
C GLU A 323 -6.11 66.73 -18.83
N GLN A 324 -5.49 67.55 -17.97
CA GLN A 324 -4.60 67.05 -16.91
C GLN A 324 -5.35 66.14 -15.92
N ARG A 325 -6.57 66.52 -15.50
CA ARG A 325 -7.41 65.70 -14.62
C ARG A 325 -7.86 64.39 -15.25
N LEU A 326 -8.13 64.38 -16.56
CA LEU A 326 -8.43 63.16 -17.31
C LEU A 326 -7.20 62.24 -17.34
N LEU A 327 -6.02 62.76 -17.68
CA LEU A 327 -4.77 61.99 -17.66
C LEU A 327 -4.41 61.44 -16.26
N GLU A 328 -4.75 62.14 -15.18
CA GLU A 328 -4.63 61.63 -13.81
C GLU A 328 -5.62 60.49 -13.51
N LEU A 329 -6.87 60.61 -13.98
CA LEU A 329 -7.90 59.58 -13.81
C LEU A 329 -7.65 58.33 -14.68
N GLU A 330 -7.12 58.51 -15.90
CA GLU A 330 -6.71 57.43 -16.80
C GLU A 330 -5.57 56.62 -16.19
N ARG A 331 -4.49 57.27 -15.73
CA ARG A 331 -3.38 56.60 -15.01
C ARG A 331 -3.86 55.90 -13.74
N ALA A 332 -4.80 56.50 -13.00
CA ALA A 332 -5.39 55.86 -11.84
C ALA A 332 -6.17 54.59 -12.25
N ALA A 333 -6.94 54.63 -13.33
CA ALA A 333 -7.66 53.48 -13.86
C ALA A 333 -6.72 52.37 -14.37
N GLU A 334 -5.61 52.73 -15.01
CA GLU A 334 -4.54 51.78 -15.39
C GLU A 334 -3.99 51.07 -14.14
N CYS A 335 -3.59 51.80 -13.10
CA CYS A 335 -3.11 51.23 -11.84
C CYS A 335 -4.15 50.33 -11.13
N TRP A 336 -5.45 50.66 -11.21
CA TRP A 336 -6.52 49.80 -10.71
C TRP A 336 -6.69 48.53 -11.56
N GLY A 337 -6.47 48.60 -12.88
CA GLY A 337 -6.45 47.47 -13.80
C GLY A 337 -5.28 46.51 -13.53
N GLU A 338 -4.07 47.05 -13.35
CA GLU A 338 -2.89 46.29 -12.96
C GLU A 338 -3.11 45.56 -11.62
N GLN A 339 -3.58 46.27 -10.58
CA GLN A 339 -3.92 45.63 -9.30
C GLN A 339 -5.04 44.58 -9.42
N ALA A 340 -5.98 44.71 -10.36
CA ALA A 340 -7.03 43.71 -10.57
C ALA A 340 -6.45 42.42 -11.18
N GLU A 341 -5.55 42.53 -12.15
CA GLU A 341 -4.85 41.39 -12.74
C GLU A 341 -3.82 40.77 -11.78
N GLU A 342 -3.09 41.55 -10.97
CA GLU A 342 -2.25 41.03 -9.88
C GLU A 342 -3.07 40.19 -8.88
N ARG A 343 -4.20 40.72 -8.40
CA ARG A 343 -5.10 40.00 -7.47
C ARG A 343 -5.65 38.73 -8.09
N LYS A 344 -5.95 38.74 -9.39
CA LYS A 344 -6.43 37.58 -10.15
C LYS A 344 -5.34 36.51 -10.29
N GLN A 345 -4.09 36.90 -10.58
CA GLN A 345 -2.94 35.98 -10.58
C GLN A 345 -2.70 35.38 -9.18
N ILE A 346 -2.79 36.18 -8.11
CA ILE A 346 -2.66 35.69 -6.72
C ILE A 346 -3.80 34.70 -6.36
N LEU A 347 -5.02 34.94 -6.83
CA LEU A 347 -6.13 33.99 -6.63
C LEU A 347 -5.94 32.70 -7.43
N GLU A 348 -5.38 32.78 -8.64
CA GLU A 348 -5.08 31.62 -9.48
C GLU A 348 -3.94 30.78 -8.90
N THR A 349 -2.85 31.39 -8.41
CA THR A 349 -1.79 30.67 -7.69
C THR A 349 -2.33 30.04 -6.41
N MET A 350 -3.10 30.77 -5.60
CA MET A 350 -3.75 30.22 -4.40
C MET A 350 -4.69 29.04 -4.74
N GLN A 351 -5.38 29.07 -5.88
CA GLN A 351 -6.25 27.98 -6.31
C GLN A 351 -5.43 26.74 -6.73
N ASN A 352 -4.29 26.94 -7.40
CA ASN A 352 -3.35 25.87 -7.78
C ASN A 352 -2.60 25.28 -6.57
N ASP A 353 -2.25 26.11 -5.58
CA ASP A 353 -1.74 25.65 -4.29
C ASP A 353 -2.82 24.84 -3.55
N ARG A 354 -4.08 25.29 -3.58
CA ARG A 354 -5.19 24.56 -2.94
C ARG A 354 -5.41 23.18 -3.57
N THR A 355 -5.31 23.02 -4.89
CA THR A 355 -5.40 21.69 -5.53
C THR A 355 -4.20 20.82 -5.21
N THR A 356 -2.99 21.39 -5.21
CA THR A 356 -1.74 20.70 -4.84
C THR A 356 -1.75 20.22 -3.40
N ILE A 357 -2.13 21.08 -2.45
CA ILE A 357 -2.32 20.75 -1.03
C ILE A 357 -3.44 19.71 -0.87
N SER A 358 -4.55 19.83 -1.60
CA SER A 358 -5.64 18.84 -1.53
C SER A 358 -5.18 17.46 -2.03
N ARG A 359 -4.33 17.39 -3.06
CA ARG A 359 -3.74 16.12 -3.53
C ARG A 359 -2.79 15.53 -2.47
N ALA A 360 -1.89 16.35 -1.92
CA ALA A 360 -0.96 15.92 -0.88
C ALA A 360 -1.69 15.47 0.40
N LEU A 361 -2.79 16.12 0.78
CA LEU A 361 -3.64 15.72 1.90
C LEU A 361 -4.43 14.42 1.64
N SER A 362 -4.79 14.14 0.38
CA SER A 362 -5.39 12.86 -0.02
C SER A 362 -4.38 11.73 0.11
N GLN A 363 -3.17 11.89 -0.45
CA GLN A 363 -2.08 10.92 -0.32
C GLN A 363 -1.67 10.70 1.15
N ASN A 364 -1.71 11.75 1.99
CA ASN A 364 -1.49 11.64 3.44
C ASN A 364 -2.65 10.99 4.23
N ARG A 365 -3.84 10.82 3.64
CA ARG A 365 -4.89 9.93 4.19
C ARG A 365 -4.63 8.49 3.78
N GLU A 366 -4.46 8.27 2.48
CA GLU A 366 -4.23 6.97 1.87
C GLU A 366 -3.03 6.24 2.50
N LEU A 367 -1.90 6.94 2.70
CA LEU A 367 -0.74 6.40 3.43
C LEU A 367 -1.04 6.06 4.91
N LYS A 368 -1.97 6.75 5.58
CA LYS A 368 -2.37 6.45 6.96
C LYS A 368 -3.38 5.29 7.02
N GLU A 369 -4.22 5.16 6.01
CA GLU A 369 -5.15 4.05 5.84
C GLU A 369 -4.34 2.77 5.56
N GLN A 370 -3.39 2.79 4.62
CA GLN A 370 -2.42 1.71 4.39
C GLN A 370 -1.60 1.36 5.65
N LEU A 371 -1.13 2.35 6.41
CA LEU A 371 -0.40 2.10 7.66
C LEU A 371 -1.29 1.44 8.73
N ALA A 372 -2.56 1.84 8.81
CA ALA A 372 -3.54 1.23 9.71
C ALA A 372 -3.91 -0.19 9.26
N GLU A 373 -4.02 -0.46 7.95
CA GLU A 373 -4.23 -1.79 7.39
C GLU A 373 -3.05 -2.72 7.67
N LEU A 374 -1.82 -2.25 7.50
CA LEU A 374 -0.60 -2.97 7.89
C LEU A 374 -0.56 -3.25 9.40
N GLN A 375 -0.94 -2.28 10.24
CA GLN A 375 -0.99 -2.45 11.69
C GLN A 375 -2.06 -3.46 12.11
N ASN A 376 -3.25 -3.41 11.49
CA ASN A 376 -4.33 -4.40 11.67
C ASN A 376 -3.96 -5.78 11.11
N GLY A 377 -3.16 -5.84 10.03
CA GLY A 377 -2.57 -7.07 9.51
C GLY A 377 -1.59 -7.70 10.50
N PHE A 378 -0.68 -6.90 11.07
CA PHE A 378 0.24 -7.35 12.12
C PHE A 378 -0.48 -7.84 13.37
N VAL A 379 -1.53 -7.17 13.83
CA VAL A 379 -2.33 -7.63 14.99
C VAL A 379 -3.04 -8.94 14.69
N ARG A 380 -3.66 -9.09 13.51
CA ARG A 380 -4.28 -10.36 13.07
C ARG A 380 -3.27 -11.50 12.99
N LEU A 381 -2.17 -11.32 12.26
CA LEU A 381 -1.10 -12.31 12.15
C LEU A 381 -0.48 -12.64 13.51
N SER A 382 -0.36 -11.68 14.43
CA SER A 382 0.13 -11.93 15.79
C SER A 382 -0.84 -12.77 16.63
N ASN A 383 -2.15 -12.55 16.47
CA ASN A 383 -3.19 -13.34 17.14
C ASN A 383 -3.27 -14.75 16.53
N GLU A 384 -3.28 -14.87 15.21
CA GLU A 384 -3.27 -16.14 14.47
C GLU A 384 -2.04 -16.98 14.83
N ASN A 385 -0.84 -16.37 14.91
CA ASN A 385 0.36 -17.06 15.39
C ASN A 385 0.24 -17.51 16.86
N MET A 386 -0.40 -16.72 17.73
CA MET A 386 -0.65 -17.09 19.12
C MET A 386 -1.63 -18.28 19.22
N GLU A 387 -2.71 -18.27 18.44
CA GLU A 387 -3.70 -19.35 18.38
C GLU A 387 -3.08 -20.63 17.82
N VAL A 388 -2.37 -20.56 16.70
CA VAL A 388 -1.64 -21.70 16.10
C VAL A 388 -0.58 -22.24 17.06
N THR A 389 0.17 -21.38 17.76
CA THR A 389 1.15 -21.80 18.78
C THR A 389 0.47 -22.49 19.96
N THR A 390 -0.68 -21.99 20.41
CA THR A 390 -1.45 -22.57 21.52
C THR A 390 -2.04 -23.94 21.13
N ALA A 391 -2.62 -24.04 19.93
CA ALA A 391 -3.12 -25.29 19.37
C ALA A 391 -2.00 -26.33 19.18
N LEU A 392 -0.83 -25.91 18.69
CA LEU A 392 0.35 -26.75 18.57
C LEU A 392 0.84 -27.25 19.95
N GLN A 393 0.78 -26.42 21.00
CA GLN A 393 1.10 -26.84 22.36
C GLN A 393 0.09 -27.85 22.92
N SER A 394 -1.21 -27.68 22.68
CA SER A 394 -2.21 -28.67 23.10
C SER A 394 -2.08 -30.01 22.35
N GLU A 395 -1.83 -29.98 21.04
CA GLU A 395 -1.56 -31.19 20.23
C GLU A 395 -0.27 -31.89 20.68
N GLN A 396 0.78 -31.14 21.05
CA GLN A 396 1.98 -31.71 21.65
C GLN A 396 1.69 -32.37 23.01
N HIS A 397 0.81 -31.80 23.84
CA HIS A 397 0.39 -32.42 25.09
C HIS A 397 -0.41 -33.72 24.86
N VAL A 398 -1.39 -33.69 23.95
CA VAL A 398 -2.18 -34.88 23.55
C VAL A 398 -1.26 -35.97 22.99
N LYS A 399 -0.29 -35.61 22.13
CA LYS A 399 0.73 -36.55 21.63
C LYS A 399 1.57 -37.17 22.75
N GLN A 400 1.94 -36.41 23.78
CA GLN A 400 2.65 -36.95 24.95
C GLN A 400 1.77 -37.89 25.79
N GLU A 401 0.47 -37.60 25.94
CA GLU A 401 -0.46 -38.53 26.58
C GLU A 401 -0.65 -39.83 25.79
N LEU A 402 -0.82 -39.73 24.47
CA LEU A 402 -0.95 -40.90 23.59
C LEU A 402 0.32 -41.75 23.63
N ALA A 403 1.51 -41.15 23.66
CA ALA A 403 2.76 -41.86 23.86
C ALA A 403 2.83 -42.59 25.22
N LYS A 404 2.37 -41.96 26.31
CA LYS A 404 2.27 -42.60 27.65
C LYS A 404 1.29 -43.78 27.63
N LYS A 405 0.11 -43.60 27.01
CA LYS A 405 -0.93 -44.64 26.87
C LYS A 405 -0.44 -45.81 26.01
N LEU A 406 0.26 -45.56 24.91
CA LEU A 406 0.90 -46.59 24.09
C LEU A 406 1.98 -47.36 24.86
N GLY A 407 2.84 -46.68 25.63
CA GLY A 407 3.83 -47.32 26.50
C GLY A 407 3.19 -48.25 27.53
N GLN A 408 2.11 -47.81 28.19
CA GLN A 408 1.34 -48.63 29.13
C GLN A 408 0.72 -49.86 28.47
N LEU A 409 0.14 -49.72 27.27
CA LEU A 409 -0.41 -50.85 26.51
C LEU A 409 0.69 -51.82 26.07
N GLN A 410 1.87 -51.32 25.69
CA GLN A 410 3.02 -52.14 25.31
C GLN A 410 3.60 -52.91 26.50
N GLU A 411 3.63 -52.30 27.69
CA GLU A 411 4.00 -52.96 28.95
C GLU A 411 2.97 -54.04 29.36
N GLN A 412 1.67 -53.76 29.22
CA GLN A 412 0.60 -54.74 29.46
C GLN A 412 0.68 -55.92 28.47
N LEU A 413 0.95 -55.66 27.20
CA LEU A 413 1.12 -56.69 26.16
C LEU A 413 2.36 -57.54 26.44
N GLY A 414 3.46 -56.95 26.92
CA GLY A 414 4.63 -57.66 27.42
C GLY A 414 4.27 -58.61 28.57
N LYS A 415 3.62 -58.11 29.63
CA LYS A 415 3.17 -58.92 30.78
C LYS A 415 2.22 -60.06 30.37
N LEU A 416 1.32 -59.81 29.41
CA LEU A 416 0.44 -60.84 28.86
C LEU A 416 1.24 -61.90 28.08
N LYS A 417 2.21 -61.50 27.25
CA LYS A 417 3.10 -62.44 26.54
C LYS A 417 3.91 -63.28 27.52
N ASP A 418 4.47 -62.69 28.57
CA ASP A 418 5.23 -63.41 29.59
C ASP A 418 4.37 -64.44 30.34
N THR A 419 3.11 -64.09 30.68
CA THR A 419 2.17 -65.05 31.30
C THR A 419 1.72 -66.14 30.34
N VAL A 420 1.54 -65.85 29.05
CA VAL A 420 1.26 -66.87 28.02
C VAL A 420 2.45 -67.81 27.82
N GLU A 421 3.68 -67.31 27.78
CA GLU A 421 4.87 -68.17 27.72
C GLU A 421 5.04 -69.04 28.97
N LEU A 422 4.76 -68.49 30.16
CA LEU A 422 4.74 -69.26 31.40
C LEU A 422 3.69 -70.39 31.33
N LYS A 423 2.47 -70.09 30.86
CA LYS A 423 1.39 -71.07 30.72
C LYS A 423 1.64 -72.10 29.61
N SER A 424 2.38 -71.74 28.55
CA SER A 424 2.88 -72.71 27.57
C SER A 424 3.83 -73.71 28.23
N ARG A 425 4.84 -73.23 28.97
CA ARG A 425 5.81 -74.08 29.70
C ARG A 425 5.12 -74.97 30.74
N GLU A 426 4.11 -74.46 31.46
CA GLU A 426 3.27 -75.27 32.35
C GLU A 426 2.52 -76.36 31.58
N ALA A 427 1.84 -76.02 30.48
CA ALA A 427 1.08 -76.97 29.65
C ALA A 427 1.99 -78.04 29.00
N GLU A 428 3.17 -77.65 28.53
CA GLU A 428 4.21 -78.55 28.02
C GLU A 428 4.67 -79.53 29.11
N SER A 429 4.87 -79.06 30.35
CA SER A 429 5.26 -79.93 31.48
C SER A 429 4.15 -80.93 31.86
N LEU A 430 2.88 -80.49 31.84
CA LEU A 430 1.71 -81.35 32.09
C LEU A 430 1.50 -82.36 30.96
N GLN A 431 1.78 -81.96 29.70
CA GLN A 431 1.78 -82.88 28.56
C GLN A 431 2.89 -83.94 28.70
N GLN A 432 4.11 -83.56 29.09
CA GLN A 432 5.19 -84.51 29.34
C GLN A 432 4.82 -85.51 30.45
N GLN A 433 4.19 -85.05 31.54
CA GLN A 433 3.68 -85.94 32.59
C GLN A 433 2.59 -86.90 32.07
N ARG A 434 1.61 -86.39 31.30
CA ARG A 434 0.57 -87.23 30.66
C ARG A 434 1.21 -88.30 29.79
N ASP A 435 2.19 -87.93 28.97
CA ASP A 435 2.82 -88.84 28.00
C ASP A 435 3.71 -89.88 28.71
N GLN A 436 4.32 -89.55 29.86
CA GLN A 436 4.94 -90.52 30.77
C GLN A 436 3.93 -91.52 31.35
N TYR A 437 2.78 -91.05 31.86
CA TYR A 437 1.73 -91.96 32.36
C TYR A 437 1.17 -92.87 31.27
N VAL A 438 0.97 -92.36 30.05
CA VAL A 438 0.57 -93.17 28.89
C VAL A 438 1.64 -94.23 28.58
N GLY A 439 2.92 -93.88 28.62
CA GLY A 439 4.02 -94.83 28.45
C GLY A 439 4.01 -95.95 29.51
N HIS A 440 3.78 -95.62 30.78
CA HIS A 440 3.66 -96.61 31.85
C HIS A 440 2.42 -97.51 31.70
N LEU A 441 1.28 -96.97 31.25
CA LEU A 441 0.08 -97.76 30.96
C LEU A 441 0.29 -98.69 29.75
N GLN A 442 1.01 -98.26 28.72
CA GLN A 442 1.40 -99.11 27.59
C GLN A 442 2.34 -100.24 28.03
N GLN A 443 3.34 -99.94 28.87
CA GLN A 443 4.24 -100.95 29.47
C GLN A 443 3.45 -102.00 30.26
N TYR A 444 2.49 -101.58 31.08
CA TYR A 444 1.62 -102.48 31.84
C TYR A 444 0.73 -103.34 30.94
N LEU A 445 0.14 -102.76 29.89
CA LEU A 445 -0.67 -103.50 28.91
C LEU A 445 0.15 -104.55 28.16
N VAL A 446 1.37 -104.24 27.74
CA VAL A 446 2.28 -105.20 27.08
C VAL A 446 2.67 -106.32 28.04
N ALA A 447 3.01 -106.01 29.30
CA ALA A 447 3.30 -107.02 30.31
C ALA A 447 2.09 -107.93 30.60
N TYR A 448 0.88 -107.36 30.66
CA TYR A 448 -0.36 -108.14 30.81
C TYR A 448 -0.62 -109.05 29.61
N GLN A 449 -0.43 -108.57 28.38
CA GLN A 449 -0.55 -109.40 27.17
C GLN A 449 0.49 -110.54 27.14
N GLN A 450 1.73 -110.28 27.56
CA GLN A 450 2.76 -111.31 27.71
C GLN A 450 2.37 -112.38 28.74
N HIS A 451 1.81 -111.97 29.89
CA HIS A 451 1.27 -112.92 30.87
C HIS A 451 0.10 -113.75 30.30
N VAL A 452 -0.84 -113.14 29.59
CA VAL A 452 -1.96 -113.87 28.94
C VAL A 452 -1.44 -114.89 27.93
N ALA A 453 -0.46 -114.53 27.09
CA ALA A 453 0.18 -115.45 26.16
C ALA A 453 0.89 -116.62 26.87
N ALA A 454 1.61 -116.35 27.97
CA ALA A 454 2.24 -117.39 28.78
C ALA A 454 1.22 -118.34 29.43
N TYR A 455 0.08 -117.82 29.91
CA TYR A 455 -1.02 -118.65 30.42
C TYR A 455 -1.67 -119.52 29.33
N GLN A 456 -1.77 -119.02 28.09
CA GLN A 456 -2.27 -119.79 26.95
C GLN A 456 -1.31 -120.92 26.57
N GLN A 457 0.01 -120.68 26.53
CA GLN A 457 1.00 -121.75 26.30
C GLN A 457 0.93 -122.82 27.41
N LEU A 458 0.87 -122.41 28.68
CA LEU A 458 0.73 -123.35 29.81
C LEU A 458 -0.58 -124.16 29.76
N ALA A 459 -1.64 -123.66 29.13
CA ALA A 459 -2.86 -124.42 28.89
C ALA A 459 -2.69 -125.48 27.79
N LEU A 460 -2.01 -125.13 26.68
CA LEU A 460 -1.66 -126.07 25.61
C LEU A 460 -0.71 -127.17 26.12
N ASP A 461 0.30 -126.82 26.91
CA ASP A 461 1.21 -127.78 27.55
C ASP A 461 0.45 -128.76 28.46
N LYS A 462 -0.50 -128.26 29.26
CA LYS A 462 -1.38 -129.10 30.09
C LYS A 462 -2.25 -130.03 29.26
N GLU A 463 -2.82 -129.57 28.15
CA GLU A 463 -3.55 -130.43 27.23
C GLU A 463 -2.67 -131.51 26.61
N MET A 464 -1.45 -131.16 26.19
CA MET A 464 -0.49 -132.11 25.61
C MET A 464 -0.04 -133.15 26.62
N LEU A 465 0.24 -132.74 27.86
CA LEU A 465 0.53 -133.65 28.96
C LEU A 465 -0.67 -134.55 29.29
N HIS A 466 -1.90 -134.02 29.26
CA HIS A 466 -3.11 -134.82 29.50
C HIS A 466 -3.37 -135.83 28.37
N LYS A 467 -3.12 -135.44 27.11
CA LYS A 467 -3.14 -136.35 25.94
C LYS A 467 -2.07 -137.44 26.09
N GLN A 468 -0.87 -137.10 26.55
CA GLN A 468 0.23 -138.05 26.78
C GLN A 468 -0.09 -139.03 27.92
N VAL A 469 -0.64 -138.55 29.04
CA VAL A 469 -1.10 -139.39 30.16
C VAL A 469 -2.21 -140.34 29.70
N LEU A 470 -3.21 -139.86 28.96
CA LEU A 470 -4.28 -140.71 28.40
C LEU A 470 -3.73 -141.80 27.47
N LEU A 471 -2.67 -141.51 26.73
CA LEU A 471 -1.99 -142.46 25.85
C LEU A 471 -1.19 -143.49 26.67
N GLN A 472 -0.51 -143.07 27.75
CA GLN A 472 0.11 -143.99 28.72
C GLN A 472 -0.92 -144.87 29.43
N THR A 473 -2.08 -144.34 29.84
CA THR A 473 -3.18 -145.15 30.42
C THR A 473 -3.63 -146.22 29.44
N LYS A 474 -3.89 -145.87 28.17
CA LYS A 474 -4.27 -146.85 27.13
C LYS A 474 -3.20 -147.90 26.86
N LEU A 475 -1.92 -147.60 27.06
CA LEU A 475 -0.83 -148.58 26.98
C LEU A 475 -0.76 -149.47 28.22
N MET A 476 -0.99 -148.91 29.42
CA MET A 476 -1.12 -149.68 30.66
C MET A 476 -2.32 -150.62 30.64
N ASP A 477 -3.47 -150.17 30.12
CA ASP A 477 -4.68 -150.99 29.97
C ASP A 477 -4.43 -152.18 29.02
N ARG A 478 -3.70 -151.96 27.92
CA ARG A 478 -3.24 -153.05 27.03
C ARG A 478 -2.30 -154.00 27.74
N LEU A 479 -1.25 -153.50 28.40
CA LEU A 479 -0.29 -154.33 29.13
C LEU A 479 -0.97 -155.14 30.25
N GLN A 480 -2.01 -154.60 30.91
CA GLN A 480 -2.82 -155.36 31.87
C GLN A 480 -3.70 -156.41 31.19
N HIS A 481 -4.26 -156.13 30.00
CA HIS A 481 -5.02 -157.13 29.24
C HIS A 481 -4.12 -158.25 28.70
N GLU A 482 -2.93 -157.90 28.22
CA GLU A 482 -1.87 -158.81 27.79
C GLU A 482 -1.35 -159.66 28.97
N ASP A 483 -1.13 -159.08 30.15
CA ASP A 483 -0.74 -159.79 31.38
C ASP A 483 -1.86 -160.73 31.88
N VAL A 484 -3.13 -160.31 31.81
CA VAL A 484 -4.29 -161.20 32.09
C VAL A 484 -4.40 -162.33 31.07
N GLN A 485 -4.17 -162.04 29.78
CA GLN A 485 -4.19 -163.05 28.72
C GLN A 485 -3.04 -164.05 28.89
N VAL A 486 -1.81 -163.58 29.12
CA VAL A 486 -0.63 -164.42 29.42
C VAL A 486 -0.85 -165.24 30.70
N LYS A 487 -1.54 -164.71 31.71
CA LYS A 487 -1.93 -165.49 32.90
C LYS A 487 -2.94 -166.58 32.58
N ALA A 488 -3.97 -166.30 31.79
CA ALA A 488 -4.93 -167.31 31.36
C ALA A 488 -4.27 -168.39 30.47
N GLU A 489 -3.38 -167.99 29.57
CA GLU A 489 -2.58 -168.90 28.75
C GLU A 489 -1.59 -169.72 29.61
N ALA A 490 -1.01 -169.14 30.67
CA ALA A 490 -0.13 -169.84 31.61
C ALA A 490 -0.88 -170.79 32.57
N GLU A 491 -2.11 -170.47 32.98
CA GLU A 491 -2.97 -171.38 33.74
C GLU A 491 -3.43 -172.57 32.88
N LYS A 492 -3.78 -172.30 31.62
CA LYS A 492 -4.10 -173.33 30.63
C LYS A 492 -2.89 -174.22 30.34
N ALA A 493 -1.71 -173.62 30.13
CA ALA A 493 -0.45 -174.34 29.97
C ALA A 493 -0.06 -175.12 31.24
N ARG A 494 -0.47 -174.71 32.44
CA ARG A 494 -0.30 -175.51 33.68
C ARG A 494 -1.21 -176.73 33.72
N GLN A 495 -2.47 -176.60 33.30
CA GLN A 495 -3.38 -177.75 33.20
C GLN A 495 -2.88 -178.75 32.13
N GLU A 496 -2.43 -178.25 30.99
CA GLU A 496 -1.78 -179.05 29.94
C GLU A 496 -0.43 -179.63 30.43
N LEU A 497 0.30 -178.97 31.34
CA LEU A 497 1.52 -179.48 31.96
C LEU A 497 1.24 -180.61 32.96
N GLU A 498 0.19 -180.53 33.77
CA GLU A 498 -0.20 -181.64 34.67
C GLU A 498 -0.67 -182.87 33.87
N GLU A 499 -1.50 -182.67 32.83
CA GLU A 499 -1.89 -183.75 31.92
C GLU A 499 -0.71 -184.36 31.15
N THR A 500 0.30 -183.57 30.78
CA THR A 500 1.47 -184.08 30.07
C THR A 500 2.53 -184.67 31.01
N GLN A 501 2.70 -184.19 32.24
CA GLN A 501 3.59 -184.82 33.24
C GLN A 501 3.16 -186.26 33.54
N GLY A 502 1.86 -186.50 33.73
CA GLY A 502 1.29 -187.84 33.90
C GLY A 502 1.46 -188.77 32.67
N ARG A 503 1.78 -188.21 31.49
CA ARG A 503 2.12 -188.96 30.26
C ARG A 503 3.63 -189.03 30.00
N LEU A 504 4.41 -188.10 30.54
CA LEU A 504 5.85 -187.95 30.31
C LEU A 504 6.67 -188.92 31.19
N GLU A 505 6.24 -189.22 32.41
CA GLU A 505 6.87 -190.26 33.24
C GLU A 505 6.76 -191.66 32.60
N ALA A 506 5.69 -191.92 31.85
CA ALA A 506 5.54 -193.14 31.04
C ALA A 506 6.40 -193.12 29.76
N ALA A 507 6.61 -191.95 29.13
CA ALA A 507 7.33 -191.82 27.86
C ALA A 507 8.86 -191.69 27.99
N THR A 508 9.35 -191.16 29.11
CA THR A 508 10.78 -190.94 29.39
C THR A 508 11.60 -192.21 29.53
N GLN A 509 10.96 -193.37 29.70
CA GLN A 509 11.63 -194.68 29.64
C GLN A 509 11.98 -195.16 28.22
N GLN A 510 11.39 -194.60 27.15
CA GLN A 510 11.48 -195.19 25.80
C GLN A 510 12.13 -194.34 24.70
N ASN A 511 12.21 -193.01 24.80
CA ASN A 511 12.74 -192.18 23.70
C ASN A 511 14.03 -191.42 24.05
N GLN A 512 15.10 -192.17 24.31
CA GLN A 512 16.49 -191.72 24.15
C GLN A 512 16.97 -191.78 22.68
N GLN A 513 16.07 -191.63 21.69
CA GLN A 513 16.37 -191.87 20.27
C GLN A 513 15.98 -190.70 19.34
N LEU A 514 16.88 -189.70 19.28
CA LEU A 514 17.16 -188.76 18.16
C LEU A 514 16.09 -187.65 17.89
N GLN A 515 16.34 -186.33 17.68
CA GLN A 515 17.49 -185.49 17.25
C GLN A 515 17.64 -185.38 15.70
N ALA A 516 17.58 -184.23 14.98
CA ALA A 516 17.31 -182.78 15.29
C ALA A 516 17.13 -181.85 14.00
N GLN A 517 16.89 -180.50 14.17
CA GLN A 517 17.03 -179.28 13.23
C GLN A 517 15.73 -178.65 12.59
N LEU A 518 15.57 -177.39 12.06
CA LEU A 518 16.21 -176.01 12.09
C LEU A 518 15.38 -174.86 11.35
N SER A 519 15.75 -173.55 11.46
CA SER A 519 15.56 -172.36 10.51
C SER A 519 14.21 -171.53 10.43
N LEU A 520 14.02 -170.28 9.89
CA LEU A 520 14.82 -169.02 9.60
C LEU A 520 13.98 -167.74 9.12
N MET A 521 14.36 -166.49 9.53
CA MET A 521 14.39 -165.11 8.86
C MET A 521 13.23 -164.34 8.07
N ALA A 522 13.23 -162.95 8.04
CA ALA A 522 12.79 -161.95 6.95
C ALA A 522 12.79 -160.39 7.31
N VAL A 523 12.68 -159.36 6.39
CA VAL A 523 12.87 -157.83 6.65
C VAL A 523 11.97 -156.62 6.04
N PRO A 524 12.30 -155.69 5.04
CA PRO A 524 12.18 -154.15 5.15
C PRO A 524 11.60 -153.21 3.97
N GLY A 525 11.54 -151.82 4.12
CA GLY A 525 11.38 -150.67 3.10
C GLY A 525 10.68 -149.32 3.60
N GLU A 526 10.47 -148.09 2.99
CA GLU A 526 11.06 -147.15 1.93
C GLU A 526 10.33 -145.69 1.80
N GLY A 527 10.85 -144.59 1.12
CA GLY A 527 10.20 -143.21 0.76
C GLY A 527 11.13 -141.90 0.73
N ASP A 528 10.90 -140.58 0.34
CA ASP A 528 9.98 -139.65 -0.48
C ASP A 528 10.53 -138.12 -0.68
N GLU A 529 9.88 -137.14 -1.44
CA GLU A 529 10.38 -135.75 -1.96
C GLU A 529 9.25 -134.60 -2.18
N LEU A 530 9.27 -133.26 -2.63
CA LEU A 530 10.07 -131.96 -2.94
C LEU A 530 9.08 -130.76 -3.46
N ASP A 531 9.25 -129.45 -3.90
CA ASP A 531 10.07 -128.14 -3.72
C ASP A 531 9.52 -126.87 -4.59
N SER A 532 9.86 -125.52 -4.45
CA SER A 532 9.69 -124.28 -5.41
C SER A 532 9.85 -122.72 -4.94
N GLU A 533 10.07 -121.68 -5.85
CA GLU A 533 10.52 -120.19 -5.62
C GLU A 533 9.97 -118.96 -6.54
N GLU A 534 10.47 -117.65 -6.46
CA GLU A 534 10.77 -116.57 -7.56
C GLU A 534 10.94 -114.98 -7.25
N LYS A 535 11.37 -114.05 -8.22
CA LYS A 535 11.91 -112.59 -8.05
C LYS A 535 12.09 -111.56 -9.30
N ASP A 536 12.32 -110.20 -9.11
CA ASP A 536 13.02 -109.01 -9.88
C ASP A 536 12.64 -108.46 -11.37
N GLU A 537 12.99 -107.31 -12.10
CA GLU A 537 13.50 -105.82 -12.13
C GLU A 537 13.19 -105.08 -13.56
N GLU A 538 13.53 -103.88 -14.22
CA GLU A 538 14.29 -102.53 -14.16
C GLU A 538 13.77 -101.33 -15.16
N ALA A 539 14.56 -100.54 -15.99
CA ALA A 539 14.26 -99.18 -16.65
C ALA A 539 14.49 -98.94 -18.23
N ALA A 540 14.79 -97.80 -18.99
CA ALA A 540 15.44 -96.43 -18.88
C ALA A 540 15.07 -95.20 -19.90
N ARG A 541 15.95 -94.57 -20.77
CA ARG A 541 15.88 -93.14 -21.40
C ARG A 541 16.66 -92.86 -22.78
N PRO A 542 16.41 -91.85 -23.74
CA PRO A 542 17.07 -90.47 -23.90
C PRO A 542 16.45 -89.34 -24.91
N LYS A 543 17.23 -88.53 -25.74
CA LYS A 543 16.92 -87.34 -26.70
C LYS A 543 18.04 -87.09 -27.84
N PRO A 544 18.31 -85.98 -28.67
CA PRO A 544 17.72 -84.64 -29.15
C PRO A 544 17.99 -84.14 -30.68
N SER A 545 17.89 -82.80 -31.08
CA SER A 545 18.65 -81.97 -32.16
C SER A 545 17.96 -81.07 -33.31
N MET A 546 18.74 -80.29 -34.14
CA MET A 546 18.42 -79.05 -34.97
C MET A 546 19.03 -78.92 -36.43
N PRO A 547 18.64 -77.91 -37.26
CA PRO A 547 19.35 -77.38 -38.47
C PRO A 547 19.31 -75.82 -38.76
N GLU A 548 20.05 -75.28 -39.77
CA GLU A 548 20.28 -73.81 -40.07
C GLU A 548 20.27 -73.34 -41.58
N GLY A 549 20.41 -72.02 -41.90
CA GLY A 549 20.50 -71.41 -43.29
C GLY A 549 20.72 -69.85 -43.38
N LEU A 550 21.33 -69.30 -44.45
CA LEU A 550 22.07 -67.99 -44.50
C LEU A 550 21.60 -66.90 -45.51
N GLU A 551 21.83 -65.60 -45.20
CA GLU A 551 22.19 -64.52 -46.17
C GLU A 551 22.66 -63.20 -45.49
N SER A 552 23.96 -62.85 -45.49
CA SER A 552 24.59 -61.64 -44.89
C SER A 552 24.48 -61.46 -43.35
N PRO A 553 25.53 -61.76 -42.54
CA PRO A 553 25.43 -61.92 -41.09
C PRO A 553 24.93 -60.68 -40.34
N GLU A 554 25.60 -59.52 -40.33
CA GLU A 554 25.12 -58.38 -39.54
C GLU A 554 23.78 -57.81 -40.04
N ALA A 555 23.52 -57.84 -41.36
CA ALA A 555 22.27 -57.32 -41.92
C ALA A 555 21.08 -58.23 -41.64
N MET A 556 21.25 -59.55 -41.75
CA MET A 556 20.23 -60.54 -41.40
C MET A 556 20.05 -60.67 -39.90
N VAL A 557 21.12 -60.55 -39.09
CA VAL A 557 20.99 -60.47 -37.63
C VAL A 557 20.35 -59.15 -37.20
N ALA A 558 20.61 -58.02 -37.85
CA ALA A 558 19.89 -56.76 -37.56
C ALA A 558 18.41 -56.84 -37.96
N TYR A 559 18.11 -57.34 -39.17
CA TYR A 559 16.74 -57.52 -39.63
C TYR A 559 16.00 -58.54 -38.75
N PHE A 560 16.54 -59.73 -38.53
CA PHE A 560 15.93 -60.72 -37.65
C PHE A 560 15.94 -60.30 -36.18
N ASN A 561 16.87 -59.50 -35.66
CA ASN A 561 16.75 -58.97 -34.29
C ASN A 561 15.68 -57.89 -34.19
N SER A 562 15.49 -57.05 -35.21
CA SER A 562 14.41 -56.06 -35.24
C SER A 562 13.04 -56.72 -35.44
N ALA A 563 12.96 -57.75 -36.29
CA ALA A 563 11.77 -58.55 -36.53
C ALA A 563 11.49 -59.53 -35.38
N LEU A 564 12.51 -60.03 -34.67
CA LEU A 564 12.35 -60.72 -33.40
C LEU A 564 11.90 -59.75 -32.33
N ALA A 565 12.48 -58.57 -32.18
CA ALA A 565 12.03 -57.57 -31.21
C ALA A 565 10.57 -57.15 -31.49
N SER A 566 10.19 -56.93 -32.74
CA SER A 566 8.79 -56.61 -33.10
C SER A 566 7.88 -57.82 -32.96
N ALA A 567 8.31 -59.04 -33.33
CA ALA A 567 7.53 -60.26 -33.12
C ALA A 567 7.51 -60.70 -31.66
N GLU A 568 8.43 -60.25 -30.81
CA GLU A 568 8.45 -60.47 -29.36
C GLU A 568 7.63 -59.41 -28.63
N GLU A 569 7.63 -58.16 -29.09
CA GLU A 569 6.62 -57.16 -28.70
C GLU A 569 5.22 -57.61 -29.12
N GLU A 570 5.01 -58.06 -30.35
CA GLU A 570 3.71 -58.58 -30.79
C GLU A 570 3.37 -59.88 -30.07
N ARG A 571 4.32 -60.80 -29.86
CA ARG A 571 4.10 -61.98 -29.01
C ARG A 571 3.88 -61.60 -27.55
N ALA A 572 4.37 -60.46 -27.06
CA ALA A 572 4.09 -59.95 -25.72
C ALA A 572 2.70 -59.28 -25.65
N ARG A 573 2.34 -58.44 -26.62
CA ARG A 573 1.01 -57.83 -26.80
C ARG A 573 -0.06 -58.90 -27.00
N LEU A 574 0.17 -59.87 -27.88
CA LEU A 574 -0.68 -61.05 -28.07
C LEU A 574 -0.66 -61.98 -26.86
N ARG A 575 0.44 -62.13 -26.11
CA ARG A 575 0.42 -62.83 -24.81
C ARG A 575 -0.33 -62.05 -23.74
N GLN A 576 -0.36 -60.73 -23.78
CA GLN A 576 -1.12 -59.88 -22.86
C GLN A 576 -2.60 -59.92 -23.22
N GLN A 577 -2.96 -59.70 -24.48
CA GLN A 577 -4.31 -59.90 -25.00
C GLN A 577 -4.80 -61.34 -24.79
N LEU A 578 -3.96 -62.36 -24.97
CA LEU A 578 -4.30 -63.76 -24.67
C LEU A 578 -4.37 -64.02 -23.15
N LYS A 579 -3.60 -63.32 -22.31
CA LYS A 579 -3.76 -63.36 -20.84
C LYS A 579 -5.08 -62.72 -20.44
N GLU A 580 -5.41 -61.55 -20.97
CA GLU A 580 -6.65 -60.79 -20.72
C GLU A 580 -7.88 -61.50 -21.27
N GLN A 581 -7.79 -62.09 -22.46
CA GLN A 581 -8.81 -62.93 -23.08
C GLN A 581 -8.93 -64.25 -22.33
N LYS A 582 -7.85 -64.92 -21.92
CA LYS A 582 -7.94 -66.07 -20.99
C LYS A 582 -8.50 -65.66 -19.63
N LEU A 583 -8.29 -64.43 -19.15
CA LEU A 583 -8.93 -63.90 -17.94
C LEU A 583 -10.42 -63.58 -18.19
N ARG A 584 -10.79 -63.13 -19.39
CA ARG A 584 -12.18 -62.87 -19.82
C ARG A 584 -12.93 -64.19 -19.98
N CYS A 585 -12.37 -65.16 -20.69
CA CYS A 585 -12.88 -66.52 -20.81
C CYS A 585 -12.88 -67.28 -19.47
N ARG A 586 -11.88 -67.11 -18.57
CA ARG A 586 -11.95 -67.66 -17.20
C ARG A 586 -13.02 -66.97 -16.34
N ARG A 587 -13.27 -65.67 -16.53
CA ARG A 587 -14.39 -64.97 -15.87
C ARG A 587 -15.74 -65.44 -16.41
N LEU A 588 -15.90 -65.53 -17.74
CA LEU A 588 -17.10 -66.07 -18.38
C LEU A 588 -17.34 -67.54 -18.02
N ALA A 589 -16.30 -68.38 -17.99
CA ALA A 589 -16.41 -69.78 -17.57
C ALA A 589 -16.70 -69.92 -16.05
N ARG A 590 -16.30 -68.96 -15.22
CA ARG A 590 -16.73 -68.90 -13.80
C ARG A 590 -18.18 -68.40 -13.64
N LEU A 591 -18.68 -67.58 -14.57
CA LEU A 591 -20.07 -67.14 -14.62
C LEU A 591 -21.01 -68.17 -15.28
N ALA A 592 -20.46 -69.10 -16.07
CA ALA A 592 -21.18 -70.18 -16.75
C ALA A 592 -20.95 -71.57 -16.13
N ALA A 593 -20.18 -71.66 -15.04
CA ALA A 593 -20.06 -72.88 -14.25
C ALA A 593 -21.28 -73.01 -13.33
N PRO A 594 -21.98 -74.16 -13.29
CA PRO A 594 -23.01 -74.40 -12.28
C PRO A 594 -22.40 -74.30 -10.87
N GLY A 595 -23.07 -73.58 -9.98
CA GLY A 595 -22.78 -73.66 -8.54
C GLY A 595 -23.08 -75.06 -8.01
N PRO A 596 -22.40 -75.52 -6.94
CA PRO A 596 -22.76 -76.76 -6.27
C PRO A 596 -24.19 -76.64 -5.69
N PRO A 597 -24.96 -77.73 -5.66
CA PRO A 597 -26.32 -77.70 -5.12
C PRO A 597 -26.29 -77.41 -3.61
N SER A 598 -27.09 -76.44 -3.17
CA SER A 598 -27.60 -76.41 -1.80
C SER A 598 -28.54 -77.61 -1.59
N PRO A 599 -28.64 -78.17 -0.36
CA PRO A 599 -29.61 -79.20 -0.06
C PRO A 599 -31.05 -78.78 -0.33
N GLU A 600 -31.91 -79.77 -0.49
CA GLU A 600 -33.34 -79.63 -0.81
C GLU A 600 -34.10 -78.95 0.34
N GLU A 601 -34.96 -77.98 0.00
CA GLU A 601 -36.05 -77.51 0.86
C GLU A 601 -37.27 -77.24 -0.03
N GLU A 602 -38.48 -77.56 0.46
CA GLU A 602 -39.65 -77.77 -0.39
C GLU A 602 -40.26 -76.48 -0.95
N ALA A 603 -40.74 -76.55 -2.20
CA ALA A 603 -41.54 -75.49 -2.80
C ALA A 603 -43.04 -75.69 -2.52
N PRO A 604 -43.76 -74.60 -2.19
CA PRO A 604 -45.15 -74.47 -2.60
C PRO A 604 -45.39 -73.23 -3.50
N ALA A 605 -46.01 -73.51 -4.65
CA ALA A 605 -46.96 -72.72 -5.46
C ALA A 605 -46.90 -71.16 -5.54
N PRO A 606 -47.18 -70.57 -6.73
CA PRO A 606 -46.94 -69.15 -7.01
C PRO A 606 -48.04 -68.20 -6.49
N GLY A 607 -47.65 -66.97 -6.12
CA GLY A 607 -48.60 -65.90 -5.80
C GLY A 607 -47.97 -64.50 -5.75
N SER A 608 -48.45 -63.61 -6.64
CA SER A 608 -48.09 -62.19 -6.76
C SER A 608 -46.63 -61.87 -7.11
N GLY A 609 -46.42 -60.82 -7.91
CA GLY A 609 -45.09 -60.38 -8.33
C GLY A 609 -44.64 -59.10 -7.63
N ASP A 610 -43.33 -58.89 -7.63
CA ASP A 610 -42.71 -57.56 -7.66
C ASP A 610 -41.43 -57.62 -8.50
N GLY A 611 -41.03 -56.50 -9.12
CA GLY A 611 -39.90 -56.38 -10.05
C GLY A 611 -38.52 -56.40 -9.39
N SER A 612 -38.35 -57.16 -8.31
CA SER A 612 -37.17 -57.06 -7.44
C SER A 612 -35.93 -57.73 -8.05
N VAL A 613 -34.98 -56.89 -8.45
CA VAL A 613 -33.68 -57.29 -9.02
C VAL A 613 -32.83 -58.05 -7.98
N PRO A 614 -32.24 -59.22 -8.29
CA PRO A 614 -31.54 -60.04 -7.29
C PRO A 614 -30.47 -59.27 -6.51
N GLY A 615 -30.54 -59.32 -5.18
CA GLY A 615 -29.77 -58.44 -4.29
C GLY A 615 -28.24 -58.52 -4.45
N GLU A 616 -27.68 -59.59 -5.00
CA GLU A 616 -26.25 -59.69 -5.33
C GLU A 616 -25.86 -58.83 -6.55
N THR A 617 -26.74 -58.72 -7.55
CA THR A 617 -26.55 -57.82 -8.68
C THR A 617 -26.68 -56.35 -8.24
N HIS A 618 -27.57 -56.06 -7.28
CA HIS A 618 -27.65 -54.75 -6.63
C HIS A 618 -26.37 -54.43 -5.83
N ARG A 619 -25.87 -55.35 -4.99
CA ARG A 619 -24.61 -55.19 -4.23
C ARG A 619 -23.38 -55.01 -5.13
N THR A 620 -23.30 -55.70 -6.26
CA THR A 620 -22.18 -55.58 -7.20
C THR A 620 -22.25 -54.30 -8.03
N LEU A 621 -23.46 -53.84 -8.39
CA LEU A 621 -23.68 -52.50 -8.97
C LEU A 621 -23.34 -51.39 -7.96
N GLN A 622 -23.77 -51.53 -6.70
CA GLN A 622 -23.42 -50.61 -5.60
C GLN A 622 -21.90 -50.49 -5.47
N ALA A 623 -21.17 -51.61 -5.34
CA ALA A 623 -19.71 -51.60 -5.23
C ALA A 623 -18.96 -51.10 -6.49
N ALA A 624 -19.65 -50.92 -7.63
CA ALA A 624 -19.14 -50.22 -8.81
C ALA A 624 -19.47 -48.72 -8.76
N MET A 625 -20.69 -48.36 -8.35
CA MET A 625 -21.10 -46.98 -8.08
C MET A 625 -20.25 -46.33 -7.00
N ASP A 626 -20.00 -47.00 -5.88
CA ASP A 626 -19.15 -46.52 -4.79
C ASP A 626 -17.72 -46.20 -5.29
N LYS A 627 -17.19 -46.99 -6.23
CA LYS A 627 -15.86 -46.75 -6.83
C LYS A 627 -15.87 -45.58 -7.82
N LEU A 628 -16.93 -45.45 -8.61
CA LEU A 628 -17.11 -44.32 -9.51
C LEU A 628 -17.29 -43.02 -8.72
N GLN A 629 -18.11 -43.05 -7.66
CA GLN A 629 -18.33 -41.94 -6.73
C GLN A 629 -17.03 -41.55 -6.03
N ASN A 630 -16.30 -42.48 -5.41
CA ASN A 630 -15.01 -42.18 -4.78
C ASN A 630 -13.99 -41.57 -5.76
N ARG A 631 -13.96 -42.04 -7.01
CA ARG A 631 -13.09 -41.47 -8.06
C ARG A 631 -13.55 -40.09 -8.53
N PHE A 632 -14.85 -39.86 -8.62
CA PHE A 632 -15.43 -38.55 -8.94
C PHE A 632 -15.19 -37.54 -7.81
N THR A 633 -15.42 -37.89 -6.55
CA THR A 633 -15.12 -37.05 -5.38
C THR A 633 -13.61 -36.83 -5.22
N GLY A 634 -12.76 -37.78 -5.67
CA GLY A 634 -11.31 -37.58 -5.83
C GLY A 634 -11.00 -36.46 -6.83
N LEU A 635 -11.42 -36.63 -8.09
CA LEU A 635 -11.22 -35.65 -9.15
C LEU A 635 -11.83 -34.27 -8.85
N MET A 636 -12.96 -34.22 -8.14
CA MET A 636 -13.59 -32.95 -7.72
C MET A 636 -12.80 -32.25 -6.61
N ARG A 637 -12.11 -32.98 -5.73
CA ARG A 637 -11.13 -32.40 -4.79
C ARG A 637 -9.89 -31.93 -5.52
N GLU A 638 -9.26 -32.79 -6.32
CA GLU A 638 -8.10 -32.42 -7.15
C GLU A 638 -8.37 -31.17 -8.02
N LYS A 639 -9.60 -31.02 -8.53
CA LYS A 639 -10.02 -29.81 -9.25
C LYS A 639 -10.18 -28.59 -8.34
N ALA A 640 -10.73 -28.74 -7.14
CA ALA A 640 -10.85 -27.65 -6.16
C ALA A 640 -9.46 -27.17 -5.71
N ASP A 641 -8.56 -28.10 -5.35
CA ASP A 641 -7.16 -27.83 -4.97
C ASP A 641 -6.39 -27.12 -6.11
N LEU A 642 -6.73 -27.40 -7.37
CA LEU A 642 -6.17 -26.72 -8.54
C LEU A 642 -6.82 -25.35 -8.82
N GLN A 643 -8.11 -25.16 -8.50
CA GLN A 643 -8.76 -23.85 -8.60
C GLN A 643 -8.22 -22.88 -7.55
N GLU A 644 -8.11 -23.32 -6.29
CA GLU A 644 -7.50 -22.54 -5.20
C GLU A 644 -6.07 -22.09 -5.57
N ARG A 645 -5.26 -23.00 -6.15
CA ARG A 645 -3.91 -22.67 -6.64
C ARG A 645 -3.88 -21.77 -7.88
N VAL A 646 -4.95 -21.67 -8.66
CA VAL A 646 -5.07 -20.66 -9.73
C VAL A 646 -5.43 -19.31 -9.11
N GLU A 647 -6.37 -19.27 -8.18
CA GLU A 647 -6.78 -18.06 -7.46
C GLU A 647 -5.61 -17.45 -6.64
N GLU A 648 -4.79 -18.29 -6.00
CA GLU A 648 -3.50 -17.88 -5.39
C GLU A 648 -2.55 -17.21 -6.39
N LEU A 649 -2.42 -17.78 -7.59
CA LEU A 649 -1.50 -17.28 -8.61
C LEU A 649 -2.01 -16.00 -9.26
N GLU A 650 -3.33 -15.88 -9.49
CA GLU A 650 -3.97 -14.66 -9.96
C GLU A 650 -3.80 -13.52 -8.94
N HIS A 651 -4.00 -13.79 -7.64
CA HIS A 651 -3.73 -12.82 -6.58
C HIS A 651 -2.26 -12.35 -6.58
N ARG A 652 -1.29 -13.28 -6.71
CA ARG A 652 0.14 -12.92 -6.81
C ARG A 652 0.46 -12.12 -8.07
N CYS A 653 -0.18 -12.41 -9.21
CA CYS A 653 -0.04 -11.62 -10.43
C CYS A 653 -0.58 -10.19 -10.24
N ILE A 654 -1.70 -10.02 -9.55
CA ILE A 654 -2.26 -8.70 -9.21
C ILE A 654 -1.28 -7.93 -8.30
N GLN A 655 -0.74 -8.57 -7.25
CA GLN A 655 0.27 -7.95 -6.38
C GLN A 655 1.51 -7.51 -7.16
N LEU A 656 2.07 -8.39 -8.00
CA LEU A 656 3.23 -8.07 -8.84
C LEU A 656 2.94 -6.96 -9.88
N SER A 657 1.70 -6.82 -10.36
CA SER A 657 1.33 -5.67 -11.20
C SER A 657 1.34 -4.35 -10.40
N GLY A 658 0.79 -4.32 -9.18
CA GLY A 658 0.86 -3.13 -8.32
C GLY A 658 2.28 -2.76 -7.88
N GLU A 659 3.14 -3.74 -7.63
CA GLU A 659 4.59 -3.52 -7.44
C GLU A 659 5.25 -2.97 -8.70
N THR A 660 4.87 -3.44 -9.89
CA THR A 660 5.39 -2.92 -11.17
C THR A 660 4.93 -1.49 -11.44
N ASP A 661 3.66 -1.17 -11.17
CA ASP A 661 3.10 0.17 -11.35
C ASP A 661 3.73 1.19 -10.39
N THR A 662 3.93 0.83 -9.12
CA THR A 662 4.61 1.70 -8.13
C THR A 662 6.10 1.88 -8.43
N ILE A 663 6.79 0.87 -8.99
CA ILE A 663 8.13 1.04 -9.58
C ILE A 663 8.07 2.01 -10.78
N GLY A 664 7.02 1.94 -11.60
CA GLY A 664 6.76 2.88 -12.69
C GLY A 664 6.59 4.33 -12.21
N GLU A 665 5.81 4.56 -11.15
CA GLU A 665 5.67 5.87 -10.51
C GLU A 665 7.01 6.38 -9.96
N TYR A 666 7.80 5.52 -9.30
CA TYR A 666 9.13 5.90 -8.81
C TYR A 666 10.07 6.29 -9.95
N ILE A 667 10.05 5.57 -11.08
CA ILE A 667 10.79 5.92 -12.28
C ILE A 667 10.34 7.28 -12.84
N ALA A 668 9.03 7.57 -12.88
CA ALA A 668 8.50 8.85 -13.33
C ALA A 668 8.92 10.02 -12.42
N LEU A 669 8.84 9.82 -11.09
CA LEU A 669 9.32 10.78 -10.08
C LEU A 669 10.82 11.06 -10.23
N TYR A 670 11.63 10.01 -10.41
CA TYR A 670 13.08 10.15 -10.61
C TYR A 670 13.41 10.87 -11.92
N GLN A 671 12.67 10.60 -13.01
CA GLN A 671 12.82 11.33 -14.27
C GLN A 671 12.46 12.82 -14.12
N SER A 672 11.38 13.14 -13.40
CA SER A 672 10.98 14.52 -13.09
C SER A 672 12.03 15.25 -12.24
N GLN A 673 12.49 14.63 -11.15
CA GLN A 673 13.55 15.18 -10.30
C GLN A 673 14.84 15.43 -11.09
N ARG A 674 15.21 14.50 -11.99
CA ARG A 674 16.37 14.65 -12.89
C ARG A 674 16.18 15.76 -13.92
N ALA A 675 14.94 16.04 -14.37
CA ALA A 675 14.64 17.17 -15.24
C ALA A 675 14.79 18.51 -14.50
N VAL A 676 14.23 18.62 -13.29
CA VAL A 676 14.37 19.82 -12.43
C VAL A 676 15.85 20.08 -12.08
N LEU A 677 16.63 19.04 -11.78
CA LEU A 677 18.07 19.16 -11.55
C LEU A 677 18.83 19.63 -12.80
N LYS A 678 18.45 19.15 -14.00
CA LYS A 678 19.04 19.62 -15.26
C LYS A 678 18.72 21.09 -15.51
N GLU A 679 17.47 21.52 -15.33
CA GLU A 679 17.10 22.92 -15.57
C GLU A 679 17.79 23.84 -14.57
N ARG A 680 17.88 23.47 -13.29
CA ARG A 680 18.65 24.22 -12.28
C ARG A 680 20.15 24.23 -12.55
N HIS A 681 20.70 23.24 -13.27
CA HIS A 681 22.08 23.28 -13.76
C HIS A 681 22.22 24.23 -14.95
N ARG A 682 21.29 24.18 -15.90
CA ARG A 682 21.23 25.10 -17.04
C ARG A 682 21.09 26.57 -16.60
N GLU A 683 20.23 26.87 -15.63
CA GLU A 683 20.10 28.21 -15.02
C GLU A 683 21.43 28.72 -14.47
N LYS A 684 22.19 27.86 -13.77
CA LYS A 684 23.53 28.18 -13.26
C LYS A 684 24.53 28.41 -14.38
N GLU A 685 24.51 27.59 -15.43
CA GLU A 685 25.37 27.76 -16.60
C GLU A 685 25.05 29.06 -17.35
N GLU A 686 23.76 29.38 -17.55
CA GLU A 686 23.33 30.65 -18.12
C GLU A 686 23.69 31.87 -17.26
N TYR A 687 23.68 31.73 -15.92
CA TYR A 687 24.15 32.78 -15.01
C TYR A 687 25.68 32.95 -15.07
N ILE A 688 26.44 31.85 -15.08
CA ILE A 688 27.90 31.86 -15.24
C ILE A 688 28.29 32.47 -16.60
N ASN A 689 27.58 32.13 -17.67
CA ASN A 689 27.79 32.69 -19.01
C ASN A 689 27.48 34.19 -19.05
N ARG A 690 26.39 34.65 -18.42
CA ARG A 690 26.09 36.08 -18.26
C ARG A 690 27.17 36.81 -17.45
N LEU A 691 27.59 36.27 -16.31
CA LEU A 691 28.67 36.85 -15.49
C LEU A 691 30.02 36.87 -16.25
N ALA A 692 30.28 35.90 -17.11
CA ALA A 692 31.46 35.89 -17.98
C ALA A 692 31.36 36.96 -19.09
N GLN A 693 30.17 37.17 -19.68
CA GLN A 693 29.91 38.26 -20.63
C GLN A 693 30.06 39.63 -19.97
N ASP A 694 29.40 39.88 -18.84
CA ASP A 694 29.49 41.14 -18.09
C ASP A 694 30.96 41.45 -17.68
N LYS A 695 31.74 40.40 -17.34
CA LYS A 695 33.18 40.53 -17.05
C LYS A 695 34.00 40.88 -18.29
N GLU A 696 33.65 40.38 -19.47
CA GLU A 696 34.33 40.73 -20.72
C GLU A 696 33.95 42.13 -21.21
N GLU A 697 32.66 42.50 -21.13
CA GLU A 697 32.18 43.88 -21.34
C GLU A 697 32.94 44.86 -20.44
N MET A 698 33.11 44.54 -19.15
CA MET A 698 33.87 45.35 -18.20
C MET A 698 35.35 45.48 -18.59
N LYS A 699 36.01 44.41 -19.07
CA LYS A 699 37.38 44.51 -19.60
C LYS A 699 37.45 45.43 -20.82
N VAL A 700 36.50 45.32 -21.76
CA VAL A 700 36.46 46.17 -22.97
C VAL A 700 36.34 47.64 -22.55
N LYS A 701 35.40 47.99 -21.66
CA LYS A 701 35.28 49.36 -21.14
C LYS A 701 36.52 49.84 -20.40
N LEU A 702 37.23 48.97 -19.68
CA LEU A 702 38.51 49.31 -19.03
C LEU A 702 39.65 49.53 -20.05
N LEU A 703 39.67 48.80 -21.16
CA LEU A 703 40.62 49.00 -22.26
C LEU A 703 40.32 50.29 -23.04
N GLU A 704 39.06 50.57 -23.33
CA GLU A 704 38.61 51.85 -23.91
C GLU A 704 38.96 53.03 -23.01
N LEU A 705 38.76 52.89 -21.68
CA LEU A 705 39.16 53.89 -20.69
C LEU A 705 40.68 54.11 -20.71
N GLN A 706 41.48 53.04 -20.76
CA GLN A 706 42.94 53.14 -20.87
C GLN A 706 43.36 53.83 -22.17
N GLU A 707 42.74 53.52 -23.31
CA GLU A 707 43.07 54.16 -24.58
C GLU A 707 42.68 55.65 -24.59
N LEU A 708 41.50 56.01 -24.06
CA LEU A 708 41.06 57.40 -23.91
C LEU A 708 41.98 58.19 -22.98
N VAL A 709 42.41 57.60 -21.85
CA VAL A 709 43.38 58.21 -20.93
C VAL A 709 44.74 58.38 -21.61
N LEU A 710 45.24 57.37 -22.33
CA LEU A 710 46.50 57.47 -23.08
C LEU A 710 46.43 58.58 -24.14
N ARG A 711 45.31 58.69 -24.86
CA ARG A 711 45.02 59.73 -25.86
C ARG A 711 44.92 61.13 -25.22
N LEU A 712 44.38 61.22 -24.00
CA LEU A 712 44.34 62.46 -23.20
C LEU A 712 45.74 62.86 -22.72
N VAL A 713 46.54 61.92 -22.20
CA VAL A 713 47.93 62.15 -21.76
C VAL A 713 48.81 62.59 -22.94
N GLN A 714 48.72 61.92 -24.09
CA GLN A 714 49.42 62.35 -25.30
C GLN A 714 49.01 63.76 -25.74
N ARG A 715 47.71 64.09 -25.72
CA ARG A 715 47.24 65.47 -25.99
C ARG A 715 47.78 66.47 -24.96
N GLY A 716 47.86 66.09 -23.68
CA GLY A 716 48.46 66.89 -22.62
C GLY A 716 49.97 67.12 -22.79
N GLU A 717 50.72 66.09 -23.22
CA GLU A 717 52.14 66.23 -23.59
C GLU A 717 52.33 67.16 -24.79
N TRP A 718 51.48 67.06 -25.82
CA TRP A 718 51.50 67.98 -26.96
C TRP A 718 51.21 69.42 -26.52
N GLN A 719 50.25 69.62 -25.62
CA GLN A 719 49.94 70.95 -25.05
C GLN A 719 51.10 71.48 -24.19
N GLY A 720 51.71 70.65 -23.35
CA GLY A 720 52.90 71.01 -22.56
C GLY A 720 54.12 71.36 -23.41
N LYS A 721 54.35 70.62 -24.50
CA LYS A 721 55.43 70.89 -25.48
C LYS A 721 55.21 72.17 -26.29
N VAL A 722 53.98 72.71 -26.34
CA VAL A 722 53.64 73.99 -26.99
C VAL A 722 53.74 75.20 -26.04
N LEU A 723 53.83 74.98 -24.72
CA LEU A 723 53.72 76.04 -23.69
C LEU A 723 55.02 76.41 -22.97
N ALA A 724 56.20 75.94 -23.41
CA ALA A 724 57.47 76.11 -22.69
C ALA A 724 58.60 76.78 -23.51
N PRO A 725 58.95 78.05 -23.22
CA PRO A 725 60.17 78.72 -23.71
C PRO A 725 61.22 78.94 -22.61
N ALA A 726 62.47 78.51 -22.87
CA ALA A 726 63.73 78.79 -22.14
C ALA A 726 63.81 78.44 -20.62
N GLN A 727 64.80 77.71 -20.08
CA GLN A 727 66.29 77.76 -20.18
C GLN A 727 66.92 79.04 -19.56
N ASN A 728 67.94 79.03 -18.69
CA ASN A 728 68.70 77.96 -17.97
C ASN A 728 69.17 78.51 -16.56
N PRO A 729 70.39 78.26 -16.00
CA PRO A 729 70.58 77.27 -14.91
C PRO A 729 71.40 77.74 -13.68
N ALA A 730 71.43 76.94 -12.59
CA ALA A 730 72.60 76.69 -11.72
C ALA A 730 72.26 75.74 -10.53
N GLY A 731 73.23 74.94 -10.04
CA GLY A 731 73.21 74.39 -8.67
C GLY A 731 73.07 72.86 -8.51
N GLU A 732 74.20 72.15 -8.58
CA GLU A 732 74.40 70.77 -8.05
C GLU A 732 74.95 70.84 -6.59
N PRO A 733 75.18 69.75 -5.81
CA PRO A 733 74.84 68.31 -6.01
C PRO A 733 74.33 67.58 -4.71
N THR A 734 74.30 66.23 -4.74
CA THR A 734 74.37 65.28 -3.59
C THR A 734 73.21 65.21 -2.56
N ALA A 735 72.87 64.06 -1.94
CA ALA A 735 73.22 62.64 -2.16
C ALA A 735 72.20 61.68 -1.50
N ALA A 736 72.14 60.43 -1.98
CA ALA A 736 71.51 59.25 -1.38
C ALA A 736 72.36 58.02 -1.79
N PRO A 737 72.49 56.92 -1.00
CA PRO A 737 71.40 56.09 -0.43
C PRO A 737 71.73 55.66 1.03
N PRO A 738 71.26 54.53 1.62
CA PRO A 738 70.17 53.61 1.26
C PRO A 738 69.11 53.41 2.38
N ALA A 739 68.11 52.56 2.11
CA ALA A 739 67.28 51.92 3.12
C ALA A 739 67.42 50.39 3.00
N GLN A 740 67.36 49.66 4.12
CA GLN A 740 67.72 48.24 4.19
C GLN A 740 66.65 47.41 4.93
N GLU A 741 66.20 46.35 4.25
CA GLU A 741 65.71 45.03 4.72
C GLU A 741 64.78 44.84 5.94
N LEU A 742 63.76 43.98 5.70
CA LEU A 742 63.18 42.95 6.60
C LEU A 742 62.33 43.37 7.83
N GLY A 743 61.31 42.56 8.12
CA GLY A 743 60.58 42.56 9.41
C GLY A 743 59.10 42.19 9.31
N ASP A 744 58.77 40.90 9.45
CA ASP A 744 57.38 40.43 9.66
C ASP A 744 56.88 40.72 11.08
N ALA A 745 55.59 41.05 11.25
CA ALA A 745 54.76 40.53 12.35
C ALA A 745 53.26 40.91 12.26
N ASN A 746 52.42 39.89 12.19
CA ASN A 746 51.10 39.73 12.82
C ASN A 746 50.45 40.98 13.50
N GLY A 747 49.31 41.44 12.95
CA GLY A 747 48.43 42.45 13.58
C GLY A 747 46.96 42.04 13.50
N GLN A 748 46.21 42.20 14.60
CA GLN A 748 44.82 41.76 14.71
C GLN A 748 43.87 42.64 13.87
N GLY A 749 43.02 42.02 13.06
CA GLY A 749 41.93 42.69 12.35
C GLY A 749 40.75 42.96 13.27
N ASP A 750 40.74 44.11 13.95
CA ASP A 750 39.59 44.59 14.74
C ASP A 750 38.50 45.14 13.81
N LEU A 751 37.43 44.37 13.61
CA LEU A 751 36.37 44.69 12.65
C LEU A 751 35.42 45.75 13.20
N ARG A 752 35.68 47.02 12.86
CA ARG A 752 34.66 48.08 13.01
C ARG A 752 33.64 48.01 11.89
N GLU A 753 32.52 47.39 12.23
CA GLU A 753 31.23 47.43 11.56
C GLU A 753 30.87 48.88 11.16
N VAL A 754 30.68 49.12 9.86
CA VAL A 754 30.21 50.41 9.31
C VAL A 754 28.77 50.23 8.88
N SER A 755 27.84 50.64 9.74
CA SER A 755 26.41 50.63 9.43
C SER A 755 26.10 51.62 8.31
N LEU A 756 25.71 51.10 7.14
CA LEU A 756 25.02 51.90 6.13
C LEU A 756 23.60 52.18 6.62
N THR A 757 23.34 53.43 6.99
CA THR A 757 21.98 53.96 7.11
C THR A 757 21.82 55.07 6.09
N ASP A 758 21.13 54.79 4.99
CA ASP A 758 20.66 55.82 4.07
C ASP A 758 19.78 56.81 4.83
N ASN A 759 20.06 58.10 4.67
CA ASN A 759 19.29 59.16 5.32
C ASN A 759 19.21 60.39 4.40
N ASP A 760 18.42 60.25 3.34
CA ASP A 760 18.01 61.36 2.48
C ASP A 760 17.21 62.43 3.25
N ASN A 761 17.20 63.65 2.68
CA ASN A 761 16.51 64.86 3.16
C ASN A 761 16.99 65.44 4.51
N ALA A 762 17.81 66.50 4.43
CA ALA A 762 17.28 67.86 4.63
C ALA A 762 18.29 68.99 4.31
N ALA A 763 17.82 70.02 3.59
CA ALA A 763 18.38 71.40 3.52
C ALA A 763 19.80 71.56 2.89
N PRO A 764 20.27 72.79 2.53
CA PRO A 764 19.70 74.14 2.75
C PRO A 764 19.48 74.97 1.45
N PRO A 765 18.95 76.21 1.54
CA PRO A 765 18.63 77.06 0.38
C PRO A 765 19.65 78.19 0.10
N GLN A 766 19.35 78.97 -0.96
CA GLN A 766 19.98 80.24 -1.40
C GLN A 766 21.29 80.11 -2.22
N GLY A 767 21.44 81.02 -3.19
CA GLY A 767 22.61 81.16 -4.07
C GLY A 767 22.24 81.84 -5.39
N GLU A 768 22.80 83.04 -5.65
CA GLU A 768 22.47 83.83 -6.85
C GLU A 768 23.23 83.34 -8.10
N ALA A 769 22.57 83.40 -9.27
CA ALA A 769 23.14 82.95 -10.53
C ALA A 769 24.10 83.98 -11.15
N LEU A 770 25.33 84.05 -10.66
CA LEU A 770 26.44 84.77 -11.32
C LEU A 770 27.07 83.92 -12.42
N GLN A 771 26.98 84.37 -13.67
CA GLN A 771 27.59 83.70 -14.82
C GLN A 771 29.11 83.86 -14.80
N GLY A 772 29.83 82.74 -14.76
CA GLY A 772 31.28 82.64 -14.99
C GLY A 772 31.58 81.88 -16.29
N PRO A 773 32.69 82.16 -16.99
CA PRO A 773 32.92 81.66 -18.35
C PRO A 773 33.25 80.16 -18.40
N SER A 774 32.77 79.50 -19.44
CA SER A 774 33.06 78.09 -19.74
C SER A 774 34.52 77.89 -20.15
N ALA A 775 35.29 77.24 -19.28
CA ALA A 775 36.56 76.64 -19.67
C ALA A 775 36.32 75.46 -20.63
N LEU A 776 37.31 75.16 -21.49
CA LEU A 776 37.20 74.09 -22.49
C LEU A 776 37.15 72.70 -21.81
N GLU A 777 35.96 72.11 -21.69
CA GLU A 777 35.85 70.67 -21.43
C GLU A 777 36.36 69.91 -22.66
N ASN A 778 37.44 69.13 -22.48
CA ASN A 778 37.96 68.26 -23.53
C ASN A 778 36.90 67.18 -23.85
N PRO A 779 36.49 66.94 -25.10
CA PRO A 779 35.49 65.92 -25.42
C PRO A 779 35.94 64.51 -25.00
N THR A 780 37.25 64.25 -25.04
CA THR A 780 37.86 63.00 -24.52
C THR A 780 37.71 62.88 -22.99
N ALA A 781 37.73 63.99 -22.25
CA ALA A 781 37.51 63.99 -20.79
C ALA A 781 36.02 63.76 -20.44
N GLN A 782 35.09 64.35 -21.21
CA GLN A 782 33.66 64.04 -21.10
C GLN A 782 33.37 62.55 -21.35
N GLN A 783 33.98 61.96 -22.39
CA GLN A 783 33.89 60.52 -22.67
C GLN A 783 34.45 59.66 -21.53
N ILE A 784 35.59 60.03 -20.94
CA ILE A 784 36.17 59.37 -19.76
C ILE A 784 35.19 59.43 -18.56
N ILE A 785 34.61 60.60 -18.27
CA ILE A 785 33.65 60.77 -17.17
C ILE A 785 32.37 59.94 -17.39
N GLN A 786 31.89 59.86 -18.63
CA GLN A 786 30.71 59.05 -18.97
C GLN A 786 31.00 57.55 -18.86
N LEU A 787 32.13 57.08 -19.38
CA LEU A 787 32.52 55.67 -19.30
C LEU A 787 32.78 55.23 -17.84
N LEU A 788 33.39 56.11 -17.02
CA LEU A 788 33.52 55.89 -15.57
C LEU A 788 32.17 55.80 -14.86
N ARG A 789 31.18 56.62 -15.26
CA ARG A 789 29.81 56.57 -14.71
C ARG A 789 29.10 55.26 -15.07
N GLU A 790 29.32 54.73 -16.26
CA GLU A 790 28.81 53.42 -16.69
C GLU A 790 29.52 52.24 -15.99
N ILE A 791 30.81 52.38 -15.67
CA ILE A 791 31.58 51.40 -14.89
C ILE A 791 31.14 51.40 -13.41
N GLN A 792 30.83 52.57 -12.84
CA GLN A 792 30.28 52.68 -11.49
C GLN A 792 28.83 52.21 -11.37
N ASN A 793 28.00 52.45 -12.40
CA ASN A 793 26.60 52.06 -12.43
C ASN A 793 26.29 51.16 -13.64
N PRO A 794 26.72 49.88 -13.63
CA PRO A 794 26.25 48.91 -14.61
C PRO A 794 24.72 48.78 -14.49
N GLN A 795 24.01 49.04 -15.58
CA GLN A 795 22.55 49.02 -15.59
C GLN A 795 22.01 47.63 -15.20
N LYS A 796 21.08 47.59 -14.24
CA LYS A 796 20.32 46.37 -13.90
C LYS A 796 19.48 45.95 -15.11
N ARG A 797 20.00 45.02 -15.92
CA ARG A 797 19.28 44.37 -17.03
C ARG A 797 17.99 43.70 -16.46
N PRO A 798 16.78 44.01 -16.96
CA PRO A 798 15.55 43.41 -16.43
C PRO A 798 15.53 41.89 -16.63
N GLY A 799 15.08 41.12 -15.63
CA GLY A 799 14.92 39.67 -15.79
C GLY A 799 14.94 38.81 -14.51
N LEU A 800 15.23 39.36 -13.33
CA LEU A 800 15.13 38.64 -12.05
C LEU A 800 14.40 39.50 -11.01
N GLY A 801 13.42 38.90 -10.34
CA GLY A 801 12.80 39.47 -9.15
C GLY A 801 13.74 39.42 -7.93
N ASN A 802 13.34 40.11 -6.85
CA ASN A 802 14.13 40.25 -5.63
C ASN A 802 14.23 38.94 -4.82
N ASN A 803 15.07 38.01 -5.26
CA ASN A 803 15.53 36.91 -4.42
C ASN A 803 16.60 37.44 -3.43
N PRO A 804 16.37 37.38 -2.10
CA PRO A 804 17.39 37.76 -1.14
C PRO A 804 18.56 36.78 -1.17
N CYS A 805 19.78 37.29 -1.28
CA CYS A 805 20.98 36.47 -1.19
C CYS A 805 21.20 36.00 0.26
N ILE A 806 20.75 34.78 0.58
CA ILE A 806 21.07 34.12 1.85
C ILE A 806 22.61 33.89 1.91
N PRO A 807 23.34 34.44 2.90
CA PRO A 807 24.79 34.28 2.97
C PRO A 807 25.18 32.88 3.45
N PHE A 808 25.72 32.05 2.55
CA PHE A 808 26.28 30.75 2.92
C PHE A 808 27.66 30.90 3.55
N PHE A 809 27.72 30.88 4.88
CA PHE A 809 28.98 30.78 5.62
C PHE A 809 29.42 29.32 5.76
N TYR A 810 30.62 29.01 5.27
CA TYR A 810 31.27 27.73 5.51
C TYR A 810 32.10 27.80 6.79
N ARG A 811 31.81 26.91 7.75
CA ARG A 811 32.69 26.52 8.83
C ARG A 811 32.72 25.00 8.87
N ALA A 812 33.92 24.41 8.87
CA ALA A 812 34.09 23.00 9.19
C ALA A 812 34.05 22.83 10.71
N ASP A 813 33.29 21.85 11.18
CA ASP A 813 33.49 21.27 12.52
C ASP A 813 34.64 20.24 12.45
N ASP A 814 35.16 19.82 13.60
CA ASP A 814 36.38 18.98 13.76
C ASP A 814 36.33 17.55 13.15
N ASN A 815 35.29 17.23 12.36
CA ASN A 815 35.07 15.93 11.71
C ASN A 815 34.87 16.03 10.17
N ASP A 816 35.22 17.15 9.54
CA ASP A 816 35.13 17.39 8.08
C ASP A 816 33.73 17.27 7.41
N GLU A 817 32.64 17.19 8.20
CA GLU A 817 31.27 17.22 7.66
C GLU A 817 30.77 18.66 7.39
N VAL A 818 30.54 18.99 6.11
CA VAL A 818 30.00 20.30 5.70
C VAL A 818 28.49 20.38 5.90
N LYS A 819 28.05 20.95 7.04
CA LYS A 819 26.64 21.26 7.30
C LYS A 819 26.26 22.64 6.75
N ILE A 820 25.37 22.65 5.76
CA ILE A 820 24.75 23.87 5.25
C ILE A 820 23.65 24.30 6.23
N MET A 821 23.91 25.33 7.05
CA MET A 821 22.86 26.02 7.79
C MET A 821 22.23 27.10 6.90
N VAL A 822 20.90 27.10 6.86
CA VAL A 822 20.08 28.19 6.31
C VAL A 822 19.46 28.93 7.49
N VAL A 823 19.49 30.26 7.43
CA VAL A 823 18.85 31.18 8.39
C VAL A 823 17.93 32.09 7.60
#